data_AF-A0AAD1HKF6-F1
#
_entry.id   AF-A0AAD1HKF6-F1
#
_cell.length_a   1.000
_cell.length_b   1.000
_cell.length_c   1.000
_cell.angle_alpha   90.00
_cell.angle_beta   90.00
_cell.angle_gamma   90.00
#
_symmetry.space_group_name_H-M   'P 1'
#
loop_
_entity.id
_entity.type
_entity.pdbx_description
1 polymer ?
#
loop_
_entity_poly.entity_id
_entity_poly.type
_entity_poly.pdbx_seq_one_letter_code
_entity_poly.pdbx_strand_id
1 'polypeptide(L)'
;MAAADSHDSSSSSHSVGHAKPKSGVASPARNRISAKAPNAARPQPAIAARTPNPVESVVSAFLGALTFARREFEHTLFNKVPTIGYDPTKNSLTTGNAITGNIGATDPENDPLAYKIKQQPASGTVTIDAHGTFVYTPGAPMQPGDTAQFVVAVIDRGMGLHGIRSLLSPQTAGTTIATITVAAIAAAPPQLSISDATATEPGPRVGAGFWHTSGNQILDAAGNPVQIAGVNWFGFEGYNGAPDGLWVRNYKDMMDQMVDEGFNTIRLPYSQDVLHGQIPGNSIDFTLNPDLQGLTSIQVMDKVIDYAGEIGLKVILDHHRNDAGVSTTANGLWYDDKYSETDWVNDWVTLAKRYANNPTVIGVDLHNEPYNGTWGGGGADDWARAAERAGNAILAVNPDLLIIVEGIGVYDDQYYWYGGNLMGVKDRPIVLNVPNRVVYSPHDYPNSFYPQPWFAGADFGAGLPGVFNKAWGYIYADGIAPIYLGEFGTSLTDPKDLIWFEAITSYLSGDFDNNGTIDIPAGAKGMGWTYWAWNANSVVTSGILSDDWTTVDPAKRVYLKPIEFRLGSPTATSAATFTVTLSAASDQTVTVHYATSGGTATAGSDFLDAAGTVTFLPGETSKTVAVTVLGDSAPENTETFTVVLSSPANATLANAVGVGTIVDHTTV
;
A
#
# COMPACT_ATOMS: atom_id res chain seq x y z
N MET A 1 -32.64 23.78 -46.87
CA MET A 1 -31.73 23.22 -47.91
C MET A 1 -31.64 21.73 -47.59
N ALA A 2 -32.39 20.86 -48.29
CA ALA A 2 -32.07 20.25 -49.60
C ALA A 2 -30.86 19.29 -49.50
N ALA A 3 -30.86 18.04 -49.96
CA ALA A 3 -31.87 17.13 -50.54
C ALA A 3 -31.36 15.67 -50.26
N ALA A 4 -32.16 14.66 -49.90
CA ALA A 4 -32.99 13.78 -50.75
C ALA A 4 -32.26 13.09 -51.94
N ASP A 5 -32.09 11.75 -51.87
CA ASP A 5 -32.38 10.71 -52.90
C ASP A 5 -31.79 9.33 -52.43
N SER A 6 -32.53 8.21 -52.34
CA SER A 6 -33.21 7.34 -53.36
C SER A 6 -32.23 6.33 -54.01
N HIS A 7 -32.55 5.11 -54.48
CA HIS A 7 -33.77 4.30 -54.72
C HIS A 7 -33.41 2.77 -54.56
N ASP A 8 -34.31 1.85 -54.18
CA ASP A 8 -35.05 0.86 -55.03
C ASP A 8 -34.19 -0.18 -55.82
N SER A 9 -34.57 -1.44 -56.13
CA SER A 9 -35.86 -2.15 -56.09
C SER A 9 -35.68 -3.70 -56.23
N SER A 10 -36.72 -4.48 -55.84
CA SER A 10 -37.30 -5.71 -56.48
C SER A 10 -36.40 -6.90 -57.01
N SER A 11 -36.83 -8.15 -57.30
CA SER A 11 -38.15 -8.83 -57.36
C SER A 11 -38.08 -10.39 -57.21
N SER A 12 -39.14 -10.95 -56.58
CA SER A 12 -39.88 -12.23 -56.76
C SER A 12 -39.41 -13.47 -57.58
N SER A 13 -39.67 -14.69 -57.06
CA SER A 13 -40.68 -15.68 -57.59
C SER A 13 -40.73 -17.09 -56.92
N HIS A 14 -41.89 -17.46 -56.34
CA HIS A 14 -42.71 -18.70 -56.52
C HIS A 14 -42.09 -20.14 -56.51
N SER A 15 -42.37 -21.02 -55.51
CA SER A 15 -43.51 -22.00 -55.36
C SER A 15 -43.28 -23.38 -56.06
N VAL A 16 -43.72 -24.59 -55.65
CA VAL A 16 -44.90 -25.13 -54.88
C VAL A 16 -44.54 -26.49 -54.21
N GLY A 17 -45.25 -26.94 -53.16
CA GLY A 17 -45.30 -28.38 -52.77
C GLY A 17 -46.06 -28.76 -51.48
N HIS A 18 -47.36 -29.11 -51.55
CA HIS A 18 -48.14 -29.76 -50.46
C HIS A 18 -47.95 -31.32 -50.50
N ALA A 19 -48.39 -32.20 -49.58
CA ALA A 19 -49.38 -32.15 -48.49
C ALA A 19 -49.16 -33.26 -47.39
N LYS A 20 -49.90 -33.18 -46.27
CA LYS A 20 -50.26 -34.27 -45.31
C LYS A 20 -51.78 -34.60 -45.49
N PRO A 21 -52.53 -35.46 -44.71
CA PRO A 21 -52.24 -36.24 -43.48
C PRO A 21 -52.87 -37.68 -43.39
N LYS A 22 -52.68 -38.43 -42.28
CA LYS A 22 -53.73 -38.87 -41.27
C LYS A 22 -53.41 -40.15 -40.45
N SER A 23 -53.79 -40.12 -39.15
CA SER A 23 -54.25 -41.17 -38.18
C SER A 23 -53.67 -42.60 -38.19
N GLY A 24 -53.43 -43.34 -37.08
CA GLY A 24 -53.72 -43.21 -35.63
C GLY A 24 -53.23 -44.50 -34.90
N VAL A 25 -53.70 -45.04 -33.76
CA VAL A 25 -54.70 -44.71 -32.70
C VAL A 25 -54.32 -45.46 -31.39
N ALA A 26 -54.57 -44.89 -30.20
CA ALA A 26 -54.49 -45.46 -28.81
C ALA A 26 -53.12 -45.95 -28.27
N SER A 27 -52.60 -45.61 -27.07
CA SER A 27 -53.14 -45.36 -25.69
C SER A 27 -53.44 -46.61 -24.85
N PRO A 28 -53.28 -46.56 -23.50
CA PRO A 28 -52.35 -45.74 -22.71
C PRO A 28 -51.77 -46.43 -21.42
N ALA A 29 -50.99 -45.65 -20.65
CA ALA A 29 -50.93 -45.67 -19.17
C ALA A 29 -50.19 -46.83 -18.45
N ARG A 30 -49.57 -46.64 -17.27
CA ARG A 30 -49.19 -45.42 -16.48
C ARG A 30 -48.15 -45.80 -15.42
N ASN A 31 -47.33 -44.82 -14.99
CA ASN A 31 -46.94 -44.44 -13.61
C ASN A 31 -46.97 -45.48 -12.45
N ARG A 32 -46.09 -45.44 -11.42
CA ARG A 32 -44.94 -44.57 -11.05
C ARG A 32 -44.30 -45.13 -9.76
N ILE A 33 -43.00 -44.85 -9.53
CA ILE A 33 -42.35 -44.46 -8.26
C ILE A 33 -42.57 -45.35 -6.99
N SER A 34 -41.49 -45.91 -6.43
CA SER A 34 -40.81 -45.31 -5.25
C SER A 34 -39.53 -46.06 -4.84
N ALA A 35 -38.65 -45.38 -4.09
CA ALA A 35 -37.32 -45.82 -3.72
C ALA A 35 -37.22 -46.53 -2.35
N LYS A 36 -36.21 -47.40 -2.19
CA LYS A 36 -35.20 -47.34 -1.11
C LYS A 36 -34.15 -48.47 -1.25
N ALA A 37 -32.93 -48.19 -0.78
CA ALA A 37 -31.83 -49.15 -0.59
C ALA A 37 -31.55 -49.32 0.94
N PRO A 38 -30.54 -50.08 1.42
CA PRO A 38 -29.72 -51.14 0.80
C PRO A 38 -29.60 -52.44 1.67
N ASN A 39 -28.74 -53.37 1.20
CA ASN A 39 -27.95 -54.38 1.96
C ASN A 39 -28.53 -55.74 2.43
N ALA A 40 -27.76 -56.77 2.05
CA ALA A 40 -27.41 -58.04 2.74
C ALA A 40 -28.51 -59.01 3.23
N ALA A 41 -28.58 -60.19 2.57
CA ALA A 41 -29.07 -61.44 3.19
C ALA A 41 -28.47 -62.71 2.55
N ARG A 42 -27.69 -63.45 3.35
CA ARG A 42 -27.58 -64.92 3.33
C ARG A 42 -28.71 -65.46 4.26
N PRO A 43 -29.12 -66.75 4.27
CA PRO A 43 -28.97 -67.83 3.30
C PRO A 43 -30.34 -68.36 2.76
N GLN A 44 -30.36 -69.19 1.72
CA GLN A 44 -31.57 -69.97 1.36
C GLN A 44 -31.63 -71.32 2.10
N PRO A 45 -32.84 -71.83 2.41
CA PRO A 45 -33.03 -73.11 3.08
C PRO A 45 -32.82 -74.31 2.13
N ALA A 46 -32.41 -75.45 2.70
CA ALA A 46 -32.13 -76.67 1.95
C ALA A 46 -33.39 -77.29 1.33
N ILE A 47 -33.39 -77.44 0.01
CA ILE A 47 -34.33 -78.33 -0.70
C ILE A 47 -33.89 -79.77 -0.45
N ALA A 48 -34.84 -80.63 -0.06
CA ALA A 48 -34.57 -82.03 0.24
C ALA A 48 -33.94 -82.75 -0.96
N ALA A 49 -32.69 -83.19 -0.80
CA ALA A 49 -31.99 -83.93 -1.84
C ALA A 49 -32.63 -85.32 -2.03
N ARG A 50 -33.20 -85.53 -3.21
CA ARG A 50 -33.57 -86.86 -3.72
C ARG A 50 -32.30 -87.72 -3.70
N THR A 51 -32.33 -88.87 -3.01
CA THR A 51 -31.18 -89.78 -2.96
C THR A 51 -30.76 -90.15 -4.39
N PRO A 52 -29.52 -89.87 -4.82
CA PRO A 52 -29.09 -90.16 -6.18
C PRO A 52 -29.18 -91.66 -6.45
N ASN A 53 -29.83 -92.02 -7.57
CA ASN A 53 -29.78 -93.39 -8.05
C ASN A 53 -28.31 -93.71 -8.40
N PRO A 54 -27.71 -94.83 -7.95
CA PRO A 54 -26.27 -95.07 -8.14
C PRO A 54 -25.81 -94.96 -9.59
N VAL A 55 -26.68 -95.28 -10.54
CA VAL A 55 -26.42 -95.15 -11.98
C VAL A 55 -26.29 -93.68 -12.43
N GLU A 56 -27.13 -92.76 -11.95
CA GLU A 56 -27.05 -91.34 -12.34
C GLU A 56 -25.82 -90.66 -11.72
N SER A 57 -25.47 -91.01 -10.47
CA SER A 57 -24.23 -90.53 -9.85
C SER A 57 -22.99 -91.03 -10.59
N VAL A 58 -22.95 -92.30 -10.99
CA VAL A 58 -21.85 -92.87 -11.78
C VAL A 58 -21.81 -92.27 -13.19
N VAL A 59 -22.95 -92.05 -13.85
CA VAL A 59 -23.01 -91.46 -15.21
C VAL A 59 -22.63 -89.97 -15.20
N SER A 60 -23.07 -89.16 -14.22
CA SER A 60 -22.60 -87.77 -14.09
C SER A 60 -21.13 -87.70 -13.67
N ALA A 61 -20.63 -88.63 -12.84
CA ALA A 61 -19.21 -88.74 -12.55
C ALA A 61 -18.40 -89.18 -13.77
N PHE A 62 -18.93 -90.08 -14.62
CA PHE A 62 -18.28 -90.49 -15.87
C PHE A 62 -18.32 -89.39 -16.94
N LEU A 63 -19.44 -88.68 -17.14
CA LEU A 63 -19.49 -87.54 -18.05
C LEU A 63 -18.62 -86.39 -17.55
N GLY A 64 -18.63 -86.12 -16.25
CA GLY A 64 -17.74 -85.16 -15.60
C GLY A 64 -16.27 -85.54 -15.78
N ALA A 65 -15.90 -86.80 -15.50
CA ALA A 65 -14.55 -87.31 -15.70
C ALA A 65 -14.15 -87.39 -17.18
N LEU A 66 -15.07 -87.65 -18.11
CA LEU A 66 -14.78 -87.71 -19.54
C LEU A 66 -14.69 -86.32 -20.17
N THR A 67 -15.43 -85.33 -19.65
CA THR A 67 -15.33 -83.92 -20.06
C THR A 67 -14.14 -83.24 -19.42
N PHE A 68 -13.82 -83.57 -18.16
CA PHE A 68 -12.58 -83.19 -17.50
C PHE A 68 -11.38 -83.82 -18.21
N ALA A 69 -11.38 -85.14 -18.43
CA ALA A 69 -10.33 -85.82 -19.19
C ALA A 69 -10.20 -85.22 -20.59
N ARG A 70 -11.30 -84.98 -21.32
CA ARG A 70 -11.24 -84.33 -22.64
C ARG A 70 -10.67 -82.91 -22.57
N ARG A 71 -11.09 -82.09 -21.60
CA ARG A 71 -10.56 -80.74 -21.39
C ARG A 71 -9.05 -80.77 -21.10
N GLU A 72 -8.62 -81.62 -20.17
CA GLU A 72 -7.18 -81.76 -19.83
C GLU A 72 -6.39 -82.43 -20.98
N PHE A 73 -7.00 -83.27 -21.80
CA PHE A 73 -6.38 -83.89 -22.99
C PHE A 73 -6.26 -82.89 -24.15
N GLU A 74 -7.22 -81.97 -24.31
CA GLU A 74 -7.13 -80.85 -25.25
C GLU A 74 -6.11 -79.78 -24.77
N HIS A 75 -6.10 -79.41 -23.48
CA HIS A 75 -5.07 -78.57 -22.85
C HIS A 75 -3.65 -79.15 -23.04
N THR A 76 -3.44 -80.43 -22.71
CA THR A 76 -2.09 -81.03 -22.73
C THR A 76 -1.54 -81.35 -24.12
N LEU A 77 -2.39 -81.49 -25.14
CA LEU A 77 -1.95 -81.71 -26.53
C LEU A 77 -1.83 -80.41 -27.35
N PHE A 78 -2.58 -79.36 -27.01
CA PHE A 78 -2.68 -78.12 -27.79
C PHE A 78 -2.56 -76.86 -26.92
N ASN A 79 -1.49 -76.76 -26.14
CA ASN A 79 -1.09 -75.51 -25.51
C ASN A 79 -0.87 -74.42 -26.59
N LYS A 80 -1.67 -73.35 -26.58
CA LYS A 80 -1.57 -72.25 -27.55
C LYS A 80 -0.69 -71.13 -27.00
N VAL A 81 -0.08 -70.38 -27.91
CA VAL A 81 0.69 -69.20 -27.49
C VAL A 81 -0.24 -68.10 -26.94
N PRO A 82 0.16 -67.37 -25.87
CA PRO A 82 -0.63 -66.27 -25.33
C PRO A 82 -0.94 -65.18 -26.36
N THR A 83 -2.06 -64.51 -26.19
CA THR A 83 -2.42 -63.33 -26.99
C THR A 83 -2.12 -62.04 -26.22
N ILE A 84 -1.79 -60.95 -26.91
CA ILE A 84 -1.47 -59.65 -26.30
C ILE A 84 -2.51 -58.63 -26.75
N GLY A 85 -3.31 -58.13 -25.81
CA GLY A 85 -4.34 -57.11 -26.01
C GLY A 85 -3.95 -55.73 -25.48
N TYR A 86 -2.69 -55.33 -25.63
CA TYR A 86 -2.19 -54.04 -25.15
C TYR A 86 -2.94 -52.87 -25.80
N ASP A 87 -3.49 -52.00 -24.95
CA ASP A 87 -4.26 -50.83 -25.32
C ASP A 87 -3.56 -49.57 -24.80
N PRO A 88 -2.83 -48.81 -25.65
CA PRO A 88 -2.08 -47.65 -25.22
C PRO A 88 -2.96 -46.51 -24.70
N THR A 89 -4.27 -46.51 -24.99
CA THR A 89 -5.22 -45.50 -24.49
C THR A 89 -5.54 -45.65 -23.01
N LYS A 90 -5.20 -46.80 -22.42
CA LYS A 90 -5.37 -47.09 -20.98
C LYS A 90 -4.12 -46.79 -20.14
N ASN A 91 -3.05 -46.28 -20.77
CA ASN A 91 -1.89 -45.82 -20.03
C ASN A 91 -2.23 -44.56 -19.22
N SER A 92 -1.55 -44.37 -18.09
CA SER A 92 -1.71 -43.20 -17.23
C SER A 92 -0.36 -42.66 -16.76
N LEU A 93 -0.30 -41.35 -16.53
CA LEU A 93 0.87 -40.68 -15.99
C LEU A 93 0.83 -40.74 -14.45
N THR A 94 1.94 -41.13 -13.84
CA THR A 94 2.13 -41.10 -12.39
C THR A 94 2.68 -39.75 -11.93
N THR A 95 2.61 -39.47 -10.62
CA THR A 95 3.13 -38.24 -9.99
C THR A 95 4.64 -38.01 -10.16
N GLY A 96 5.39 -38.99 -10.68
CA GLY A 96 6.82 -38.90 -10.98
C GLY A 96 7.15 -38.92 -12.48
N ASN A 97 6.20 -38.54 -13.35
CA ASN A 97 6.31 -38.57 -14.81
C ASN A 97 6.59 -39.94 -15.45
N ALA A 98 6.52 -41.03 -14.68
CA ALA A 98 6.53 -42.38 -15.22
C ALA A 98 5.14 -42.75 -15.77
N ILE A 99 5.10 -43.47 -16.88
CA ILE A 99 3.87 -43.91 -17.54
C ILE A 99 3.60 -45.37 -17.17
N THR A 100 2.43 -45.65 -16.61
CA THR A 100 2.00 -47.01 -16.26
C THR A 100 0.88 -47.49 -17.17
N GLY A 101 0.88 -48.78 -17.48
CA GLY A 101 -0.11 -49.46 -18.31
C GLY A 101 -0.08 -50.97 -18.05
N ASN A 102 -0.92 -51.74 -18.75
CA ASN A 102 -0.93 -53.20 -18.64
C ASN A 102 -0.87 -53.84 -20.03
N ILE A 103 -0.08 -54.90 -20.18
CA ILE A 103 0.12 -55.62 -21.45
C ILE A 103 -1.17 -56.25 -21.98
N GLY A 104 -2.18 -56.46 -21.12
CA GLY A 104 -3.48 -57.00 -21.53
C GLY A 104 -3.38 -58.40 -22.13
N ALA A 105 -2.41 -59.20 -21.67
CA ALA A 105 -2.19 -60.52 -22.24
C ALA A 105 -3.20 -61.54 -21.69
N THR A 106 -3.73 -62.37 -22.59
CA THR A 106 -4.69 -63.42 -22.28
C THR A 106 -4.24 -64.75 -22.83
N ASP A 107 -4.29 -65.77 -21.98
CA ASP A 107 -4.03 -67.15 -22.36
C ASP A 107 -5.35 -67.85 -22.75
N PRO A 108 -5.45 -68.53 -23.91
CA PRO A 108 -6.70 -69.20 -24.32
C PRO A 108 -7.09 -70.39 -23.43
N GLU A 109 -6.10 -71.01 -22.78
CA GLU A 109 -6.24 -72.10 -21.83
C GLU A 109 -6.40 -71.58 -20.38
N ASN A 110 -6.14 -70.29 -20.17
CA ASN A 110 -6.11 -69.60 -18.87
C ASN A 110 -4.98 -70.14 -17.95
N ASP A 111 -3.85 -70.53 -18.53
CA ASP A 111 -2.66 -70.92 -17.79
C ASP A 111 -1.88 -69.70 -17.22
N PRO A 112 -1.09 -69.86 -16.14
CA PRO A 112 -0.42 -68.73 -15.48
C PRO A 112 0.72 -68.12 -16.31
N LEU A 113 0.49 -66.91 -16.82
CA LEU A 113 1.47 -66.16 -17.60
C LEU A 113 2.63 -65.61 -16.76
N ALA A 114 3.79 -65.48 -17.39
CA ALA A 114 4.94 -64.75 -16.86
C ALA A 114 5.48 -63.74 -17.87
N TYR A 115 5.82 -62.55 -17.38
CA TYR A 115 6.27 -61.43 -18.19
C TYR A 115 7.77 -61.24 -18.04
N LYS A 116 8.47 -61.03 -19.16
CA LYS A 116 9.90 -60.72 -19.14
C LYS A 116 10.22 -59.65 -20.18
N ILE A 117 10.79 -58.53 -19.74
CA ILE A 117 11.37 -57.53 -20.64
C ILE A 117 12.56 -58.18 -21.38
N LYS A 118 12.47 -58.21 -22.70
CA LYS A 118 13.51 -58.74 -23.62
C LYS A 118 14.44 -57.64 -24.10
N GLN A 119 13.91 -56.42 -24.24
CA GLN A 119 14.64 -55.23 -24.63
C GLN A 119 14.06 -54.02 -23.88
N GLN A 120 14.92 -53.29 -23.17
CA GLN A 120 14.60 -51.99 -22.58
C GLN A 120 14.48 -50.92 -23.68
N PRO A 121 13.76 -49.81 -23.46
CA PRO A 121 13.67 -48.74 -24.43
C PRO A 121 15.02 -48.03 -24.61
N ALA A 122 15.16 -47.32 -25.73
CA ALA A 122 16.40 -46.60 -26.07
C ALA A 122 16.74 -45.46 -25.09
N SER A 123 15.74 -44.96 -24.36
CA SER A 123 15.88 -44.00 -23.26
C SER A 123 14.88 -44.34 -22.14
N GLY A 124 15.30 -44.20 -20.89
CA GLY A 124 14.53 -44.58 -19.70
C GLY A 124 14.59 -46.08 -19.37
N THR A 125 13.71 -46.52 -18.47
CA THR A 125 13.65 -47.91 -17.98
C THR A 125 12.22 -48.40 -17.83
N VAL A 126 11.98 -49.68 -18.08
CA VAL A 126 10.69 -50.35 -17.89
C VAL A 126 10.84 -51.46 -16.86
N THR A 127 9.92 -51.46 -15.90
CA THR A 127 9.64 -52.60 -15.00
C THR A 127 8.28 -53.20 -15.35
N ILE A 128 8.09 -54.48 -15.04
CA ILE A 128 6.81 -55.18 -15.23
C ILE A 128 6.58 -56.17 -14.09
N ASP A 129 5.35 -56.23 -13.57
CA ASP A 129 4.96 -57.09 -12.47
C ASP A 129 4.47 -58.49 -12.94
N ALA A 130 4.08 -59.32 -11.98
CA ALA A 130 3.54 -60.67 -12.24
C ALA A 130 2.15 -60.67 -12.91
N HIS A 131 1.47 -59.53 -12.99
CA HIS A 131 0.14 -59.33 -13.57
C HIS A 131 0.19 -58.60 -14.93
N GLY A 132 1.38 -58.38 -15.47
CA GLY A 132 1.58 -57.70 -16.75
C GLY A 132 1.40 -56.18 -16.67
N THR A 133 1.36 -55.58 -15.49
CA THR A 133 1.36 -54.13 -15.30
C THR A 133 2.80 -53.64 -15.41
N PHE A 134 3.05 -52.69 -16.32
CA PHE A 134 4.36 -52.10 -16.51
C PHE A 134 4.40 -50.65 -16.00
N VAL A 135 5.60 -50.21 -15.62
CA VAL A 135 5.92 -48.82 -15.35
C VAL A 135 7.13 -48.45 -16.19
N TYR A 136 6.95 -47.50 -17.11
CA TYR A 136 8.00 -46.88 -17.89
C TYR A 136 8.42 -45.56 -17.24
N THR A 137 9.66 -45.46 -16.79
CA THR A 137 10.27 -44.22 -16.30
C THR A 137 11.16 -43.63 -17.40
N PRO A 138 10.79 -42.50 -18.03
CA PRO A 138 11.60 -41.85 -19.06
C PRO A 138 12.99 -41.41 -18.54
N GLY A 139 13.99 -41.36 -19.42
CA GLY A 139 15.31 -40.81 -19.07
C GLY A 139 15.35 -39.28 -18.99
N ALA A 140 14.40 -38.63 -19.66
CA ALA A 140 14.09 -37.21 -19.61
C ALA A 140 12.57 -37.04 -19.89
N PRO A 141 11.92 -35.93 -19.51
CA PRO A 141 10.47 -35.74 -19.74
C PRO A 141 10.10 -35.86 -21.22
N MET A 142 9.16 -36.76 -21.53
CA MET A 142 8.66 -36.95 -22.90
C MET A 142 7.85 -35.75 -23.37
N GLN A 143 8.16 -35.25 -24.57
CA GLN A 143 7.46 -34.15 -25.21
C GLN A 143 6.24 -34.65 -26.01
N PRO A 144 5.23 -33.80 -26.30
CA PRO A 144 4.08 -34.20 -27.11
C PRO A 144 4.49 -34.77 -28.48
N GLY A 145 4.14 -36.03 -28.74
CA GLY A 145 4.53 -36.77 -29.94
C GLY A 145 5.71 -37.73 -29.76
N ASP A 146 6.46 -37.64 -28.66
CA ASP A 146 7.50 -38.62 -28.32
C ASP A 146 6.90 -40.01 -28.10
N THR A 147 7.66 -41.03 -28.49
CA THR A 147 7.34 -42.43 -28.21
C THR A 147 8.57 -43.19 -27.73
N ALA A 148 8.36 -44.14 -26.82
CA ALA A 148 9.35 -45.10 -26.36
C ALA A 148 8.85 -46.52 -26.67
N GLN A 149 9.75 -47.39 -27.12
CA GLN A 149 9.44 -48.78 -27.45
C GLN A 149 10.24 -49.74 -26.59
N PHE A 150 9.58 -50.71 -25.97
CA PHE A 150 10.23 -51.82 -25.28
C PHE A 150 9.68 -53.16 -25.78
N VAL A 151 10.46 -54.24 -25.67
CA VAL A 151 10.03 -55.57 -26.12
C VAL A 151 9.75 -56.44 -24.90
N VAL A 152 8.53 -56.98 -24.82
CA VAL A 152 8.10 -57.92 -23.79
C VAL A 152 7.91 -59.31 -24.38
N ALA A 153 8.39 -60.33 -23.66
CA ALA A 153 7.97 -61.71 -23.85
C ALA A 153 6.90 -62.04 -22.80
N VAL A 154 5.73 -62.47 -23.28
CA VAL A 154 4.70 -63.13 -22.49
C VAL A 154 4.91 -64.63 -22.65
N ILE A 155 5.22 -65.28 -21.54
CA ILE A 155 5.62 -66.68 -21.47
C ILE A 155 4.51 -67.43 -20.74
N ASP A 156 3.78 -68.28 -21.46
CA ASP A 156 2.90 -69.27 -20.85
C ASP A 156 3.71 -70.27 -19.99
N ARG A 157 3.13 -70.79 -18.91
CA ARG A 157 3.73 -71.82 -18.05
C ARG A 157 3.03 -73.18 -18.13
N GLY A 158 2.05 -73.35 -19.01
CA GLY A 158 1.41 -74.62 -19.32
C GLY A 158 2.41 -75.66 -19.82
N MET A 159 2.32 -76.89 -19.30
CA MET A 159 3.15 -78.01 -19.74
C MET A 159 2.38 -78.91 -20.71
N GLY A 160 2.74 -78.87 -22.00
CA GLY A 160 2.25 -79.82 -22.99
C GLY A 160 2.88 -81.21 -22.84
N LEU A 161 2.10 -82.27 -23.04
CA LEU A 161 2.57 -83.66 -23.01
C LEU A 161 2.43 -84.28 -24.41
N HIS A 162 3.55 -84.62 -25.06
CA HIS A 162 3.53 -85.27 -26.38
C HIS A 162 3.74 -86.79 -26.30
N GLY A 163 3.02 -87.53 -27.15
CA GLY A 163 2.90 -88.98 -27.06
C GLY A 163 4.17 -89.78 -27.37
N ILE A 164 4.64 -90.53 -26.36
CA ILE A 164 5.37 -91.82 -26.41
C ILE A 164 6.71 -91.90 -27.19
N ARG A 165 7.11 -90.91 -28.02
CA ARG A 165 8.42 -90.93 -28.73
C ARG A 165 9.17 -89.60 -28.72
N SER A 166 9.57 -89.12 -27.55
CA SER A 166 10.94 -88.64 -27.28
C SER A 166 11.08 -88.23 -25.81
N LEU A 167 11.81 -89.02 -25.02
CA LEU A 167 12.26 -88.59 -23.69
C LEU A 167 13.51 -87.70 -23.86
N LEU A 168 13.66 -86.69 -22.99
CA LEU A 168 14.82 -85.79 -22.87
C LEU A 168 14.90 -84.60 -23.85
N SER A 169 13.87 -83.74 -23.87
CA SER A 169 14.01 -82.30 -24.13
C SER A 169 12.76 -81.54 -23.67
N PRO A 170 12.83 -80.59 -22.70
CA PRO A 170 11.72 -79.69 -22.42
C PRO A 170 11.55 -78.72 -23.59
N GLN A 171 10.49 -78.89 -24.38
CA GLN A 171 10.13 -77.93 -25.44
C GLN A 171 9.38 -76.75 -24.81
N THR A 172 9.91 -75.57 -25.12
CA THR A 172 9.51 -74.23 -24.70
C THR A 172 8.01 -73.99 -24.51
N ALA A 173 7.68 -73.55 -23.29
CA ALA A 173 6.62 -72.59 -22.98
C ALA A 173 6.20 -71.70 -24.16
N GLY A 174 4.90 -71.64 -24.46
CA GLY A 174 4.35 -70.78 -25.50
C GLY A 174 4.75 -69.33 -25.24
N THR A 175 5.61 -68.76 -26.10
CA THR A 175 6.15 -67.41 -25.88
C THR A 175 5.72 -66.47 -26.99
N THR A 176 4.86 -65.51 -26.66
CA THR A 176 4.49 -64.41 -27.54
C THR A 176 5.35 -63.20 -27.23
N ILE A 177 5.99 -62.65 -28.26
CA ILE A 177 6.85 -61.46 -28.14
C ILE A 177 6.15 -60.30 -28.85
N ALA A 178 6.05 -59.16 -28.18
CA ALA A 178 5.55 -57.92 -28.78
C ALA A 178 6.44 -56.73 -28.44
N THR A 179 6.52 -55.80 -29.38
CA THR A 179 7.01 -54.44 -29.14
C THR A 179 5.85 -53.60 -28.63
N ILE A 180 6.03 -53.02 -27.45
CA ILE A 180 5.07 -52.14 -26.78
C ILE A 180 5.53 -50.70 -27.01
N THR A 181 4.71 -49.91 -27.70
CA THR A 181 4.93 -48.48 -27.86
C THR A 181 4.18 -47.72 -26.76
N VAL A 182 4.90 -46.91 -26.00
CA VAL A 182 4.37 -45.93 -25.05
C VAL A 182 4.53 -44.54 -25.68
N ALA A 183 3.46 -43.76 -25.75
CA ALA A 183 3.50 -42.37 -26.21
C ALA A 183 3.50 -41.42 -25.01
N ALA A 184 4.01 -40.20 -25.21
CA ALA A 184 3.94 -39.14 -24.21
C ALA A 184 2.48 -38.89 -23.77
N ILE A 185 2.26 -38.84 -22.45
CA ILE A 185 0.98 -38.44 -21.86
C ILE A 185 1.18 -37.04 -21.30
N ALA A 186 0.38 -36.08 -21.77
CA ALA A 186 0.41 -34.73 -21.22
C ALA A 186 0.05 -34.75 -19.73
N ALA A 187 0.90 -34.14 -18.90
CA ALA A 187 0.54 -33.85 -17.52
C ALA A 187 -0.69 -32.94 -17.50
N ALA A 188 -1.56 -33.11 -16.50
CA ALA A 188 -2.64 -32.15 -16.28
C ALA A 188 -2.01 -30.77 -15.96
N PRO A 189 -2.44 -29.67 -16.62
CA PRO A 189 -1.89 -28.35 -16.36
C PRO A 189 -2.16 -27.96 -14.89
N PRO A 190 -1.21 -27.30 -14.20
CA PRO A 190 -1.40 -26.89 -12.83
C PRO A 190 -2.61 -25.96 -12.67
N GLN A 191 -3.18 -25.96 -11.46
CA GLN A 191 -4.30 -25.10 -11.11
C GLN A 191 -3.79 -23.82 -10.45
N LEU A 192 -4.23 -22.68 -10.97
CA LEU A 192 -4.03 -21.34 -10.42
C LEU A 192 -5.10 -21.04 -9.36
N SER A 193 -4.66 -20.46 -8.25
CA SER A 193 -5.54 -19.90 -7.22
C SER A 193 -4.98 -18.59 -6.68
N ILE A 194 -5.83 -17.58 -6.54
CA ILE A 194 -5.52 -16.34 -5.80
C ILE A 194 -6.08 -16.44 -4.38
N SER A 195 -5.37 -15.87 -3.40
CA SER A 195 -5.83 -15.71 -2.02
C SER A 195 -6.73 -14.49 -1.86
N ASP A 196 -7.49 -14.42 -0.78
CA ASP A 196 -8.00 -13.14 -0.27
C ASP A 196 -6.84 -12.31 0.30
N ALA A 197 -7.10 -11.01 0.52
CA ALA A 197 -6.19 -10.08 1.16
C ALA A 197 -6.95 -9.12 2.08
N THR A 198 -6.31 -8.69 3.16
CA THR A 198 -6.85 -7.64 4.03
C THR A 198 -5.81 -6.54 4.17
N ALA A 199 -6.26 -5.30 4.05
CA ALA A 199 -5.50 -4.12 4.42
C ALA A 199 -6.32 -3.32 5.43
N THR A 200 -5.64 -2.64 6.34
CA THR A 200 -6.27 -1.55 7.10
C THR A 200 -6.08 -0.28 6.30
N GLU A 201 -7.12 0.53 6.23
CA GLU A 201 -7.02 1.88 5.72
C GLU A 201 -5.97 2.66 6.54
N PRO A 202 -5.14 3.51 5.91
CA PRO A 202 -4.32 4.46 6.64
C PRO A 202 -5.18 5.31 7.60
N GLY A 203 -4.67 5.53 8.82
CA GLY A 203 -5.37 6.32 9.85
C GLY A 203 -5.72 7.75 9.44
N PRO A 204 -6.59 8.42 10.21
CA PRO A 204 -7.04 9.76 9.84
C PRO A 204 -5.84 10.68 9.88
N ARG A 205 -5.79 11.64 8.96
CA ARG A 205 -4.62 12.51 8.79
C ARG A 205 -4.30 13.21 10.11
N VAL A 206 -3.23 12.78 10.80
CA VAL A 206 -2.71 13.47 11.98
C VAL A 206 -2.40 14.91 11.57
N GLY A 207 -3.07 15.88 12.17
CA GLY A 207 -3.07 17.27 11.72
C GLY A 207 -4.27 17.72 10.87
N ALA A 208 -5.30 16.89 10.69
CA ALA A 208 -6.54 17.29 10.01
C ALA A 208 -7.27 18.43 10.73
N GLY A 209 -8.02 19.21 9.94
CA GLY A 209 -8.83 20.32 10.44
C GLY A 209 -8.00 21.47 11.06
N PHE A 210 -8.71 22.34 11.77
CA PHE A 210 -8.12 23.36 12.63
C PHE A 210 -7.61 22.75 13.94
N TRP A 211 -6.66 23.42 14.57
CA TRP A 211 -5.95 22.90 15.75
C TRP A 211 -6.32 23.69 17.01
N HIS A 212 -6.15 23.06 18.17
CA HIS A 212 -6.45 23.67 19.47
C HIS A 212 -5.40 23.28 20.51
N THR A 213 -5.33 23.99 21.64
CA THR A 213 -4.32 23.73 22.67
C THR A 213 -4.88 22.97 23.87
N SER A 214 -4.08 22.10 24.48
CA SER A 214 -4.45 21.36 25.70
C SER A 214 -3.24 21.28 26.63
N GLY A 215 -3.25 22.10 27.69
CA GLY A 215 -2.04 22.34 28.49
C GLY A 215 -0.92 22.88 27.61
N ASN A 216 0.24 22.22 27.64
CA ASN A 216 1.39 22.55 26.80
C ASN A 216 1.40 21.86 25.41
N GLN A 217 0.35 21.13 25.03
CA GLN A 217 0.27 20.43 23.74
C GLN A 217 -0.61 21.17 22.73
N ILE A 218 -0.30 21.03 21.44
CA ILE A 218 -1.21 21.35 20.33
C ILE A 218 -1.84 20.04 19.87
N LEU A 219 -3.16 20.05 19.68
CA LEU A 219 -3.96 18.92 19.22
C LEU A 219 -4.66 19.26 17.90
N ASP A 220 -4.79 18.27 17.01
CA ASP A 220 -5.61 18.40 15.80
C ASP A 220 -7.13 18.34 16.09
N ALA A 221 -7.96 18.43 15.05
CA ALA A 221 -9.42 18.43 15.21
C ALA A 221 -9.98 17.11 15.80
N ALA A 222 -9.23 16.01 15.73
CA ALA A 222 -9.59 14.72 16.32
C ALA A 222 -9.01 14.52 17.73
N GLY A 223 -8.20 15.45 18.22
CA GLY A 223 -7.56 15.40 19.54
C GLY A 223 -6.18 14.73 19.55
N ASN A 224 -5.60 14.42 18.39
CA ASN A 224 -4.25 13.83 18.34
C ASN A 224 -3.18 14.89 18.64
N PRO A 225 -2.16 14.61 19.48
CA PRO A 225 -1.03 15.51 19.65
C PRO A 225 -0.22 15.71 18.35
N VAL A 226 -0.11 16.96 17.93
CA VAL A 226 0.65 17.40 16.75
C VAL A 226 1.80 18.31 17.14
N GLN A 227 2.80 18.42 16.27
CA GLN A 227 3.95 19.30 16.44
C GLN A 227 4.19 20.09 15.15
N ILE A 228 4.34 21.41 15.28
CA ILE A 228 4.79 22.26 14.18
C ILE A 228 6.29 21.96 13.98
N ALA A 229 6.67 21.55 12.77
CA ALA A 229 8.06 21.25 12.42
C ALA A 229 8.31 21.74 10.99
N GLY A 230 8.71 23.01 10.87
CA GLY A 230 8.56 23.76 9.62
C GLY A 230 9.70 24.69 9.24
N VAL A 231 9.43 25.53 8.25
CA VAL A 231 10.34 26.59 7.78
C VAL A 231 9.63 27.93 7.65
N ASN A 232 10.37 29.02 7.79
CA ASN A 232 9.95 30.34 7.34
C ASN A 232 10.21 30.46 5.83
N TRP A 233 9.24 30.92 5.04
CA TRP A 233 9.45 31.29 3.63
C TRP A 233 9.10 32.76 3.41
N PHE A 234 10.08 33.64 3.58
CA PHE A 234 9.89 35.09 3.51
C PHE A 234 9.82 35.63 2.06
N GLY A 235 9.27 36.84 1.90
CA GLY A 235 9.24 37.65 0.70
C GLY A 235 7.99 38.53 0.57
N PHE A 236 6.85 38.10 1.13
CA PHE A 236 5.60 38.90 1.16
C PHE A 236 5.69 40.13 2.10
N GLU A 237 6.57 40.10 3.09
CA GLU A 237 6.86 41.25 3.97
C GLU A 237 7.89 42.22 3.39
N GLY A 238 8.49 41.85 2.25
CA GLY A 238 9.43 42.68 1.52
C GLY A 238 8.79 43.47 0.37
N TYR A 239 9.59 44.35 -0.24
CA TYR A 239 9.22 45.07 -1.46
C TYR A 239 8.83 44.13 -2.63
N ASN A 240 9.25 42.87 -2.58
CA ASN A 240 8.95 41.85 -3.58
C ASN A 240 7.46 41.46 -3.60
N GLY A 241 6.74 41.54 -2.47
CA GLY A 241 5.30 41.27 -2.39
C GLY A 241 4.90 39.84 -2.78
N ALA A 242 5.84 38.91 -2.72
CA ALA A 242 5.70 37.48 -3.04
C ALA A 242 6.88 36.74 -2.41
N PRO A 243 6.79 35.42 -2.15
CA PRO A 243 7.90 34.67 -1.57
C PRO A 243 9.14 34.74 -2.46
N ASP A 244 10.31 34.83 -1.84
CA ASP A 244 11.57 34.91 -2.58
C ASP A 244 11.94 33.56 -3.23
N GLY A 245 12.70 33.62 -4.32
CA GLY A 245 13.11 32.47 -5.13
C GLY A 245 12.21 32.16 -6.34
N LEU A 246 11.03 32.81 -6.45
CA LEU A 246 10.12 32.61 -7.59
C LEU A 246 10.63 33.17 -8.93
N TRP A 247 11.77 33.87 -8.91
CA TRP A 247 12.53 34.29 -10.10
C TRP A 247 13.42 33.17 -10.67
N VAL A 248 13.55 32.02 -10.00
CA VAL A 248 14.37 30.86 -10.43
C VAL A 248 13.67 29.49 -10.30
N ARG A 249 12.59 29.38 -9.53
CA ARG A 249 11.83 28.13 -9.30
C ARG A 249 10.32 28.35 -9.44
N ASN A 250 9.58 27.27 -9.68
CA ASN A 250 8.13 27.26 -9.52
C ASN A 250 7.76 27.17 -8.02
N TYR A 251 6.69 27.87 -7.60
CA TYR A 251 6.24 27.89 -6.20
C TYR A 251 5.80 26.52 -5.65
N LYS A 252 5.27 25.65 -6.52
CA LYS A 252 4.89 24.26 -6.19
C LYS A 252 6.13 23.40 -5.95
N ASP A 253 7.09 23.43 -6.89
CA ASP A 253 8.36 22.70 -6.74
C ASP A 253 9.12 23.08 -5.45
N MET A 254 8.98 24.32 -4.96
CA MET A 254 9.55 24.72 -3.66
C MET A 254 8.87 24.00 -2.49
N MET A 255 7.53 23.97 -2.47
CA MET A 255 6.75 23.37 -1.39
C MET A 255 6.78 21.83 -1.42
N ASP A 256 6.78 21.22 -2.61
CA ASP A 256 7.01 19.78 -2.78
C ASP A 256 8.36 19.38 -2.16
N GLN A 257 9.40 20.18 -2.41
CA GLN A 257 10.72 19.96 -1.83
C GLN A 257 10.75 20.15 -0.29
N MET A 258 9.91 21.04 0.27
CA MET A 258 9.75 21.14 1.73
C MET A 258 9.13 19.87 2.33
N VAL A 259 8.13 19.29 1.65
CA VAL A 259 7.47 18.03 2.06
C VAL A 259 8.44 16.84 1.94
N ASP A 260 9.18 16.74 0.84
CA ASP A 260 10.20 15.70 0.63
C ASP A 260 11.30 15.74 1.70
N GLU A 261 11.73 16.94 2.10
CA GLU A 261 12.67 17.11 3.19
C GLU A 261 12.08 16.71 4.55
N GLY A 262 10.75 16.77 4.74
CA GLY A 262 10.06 16.35 5.95
C GLY A 262 9.45 17.48 6.79
N PHE A 263 9.49 18.72 6.30
CA PHE A 263 8.81 19.85 6.93
C PHE A 263 7.29 19.74 6.74
N ASN A 264 6.53 20.23 7.73
CA ASN A 264 5.08 20.12 7.75
C ASN A 264 4.31 21.46 7.77
N THR A 265 5.01 22.56 8.02
CA THR A 265 4.40 23.89 8.19
C THR A 265 5.28 24.97 7.56
N ILE A 266 4.65 25.97 6.95
CA ILE A 266 5.29 27.20 6.51
C ILE A 266 4.84 28.34 7.43
N ARG A 267 5.77 29.01 8.14
CA ARG A 267 5.51 30.38 8.63
C ARG A 267 5.71 31.32 7.44
N LEU A 268 4.70 32.14 7.17
CA LEU A 268 4.60 32.96 5.97
C LEU A 268 4.58 34.45 6.35
N PRO A 269 5.77 35.07 6.53
CA PRO A 269 5.93 36.49 6.81
C PRO A 269 5.27 37.38 5.76
N TYR A 270 4.38 38.29 6.16
CA TYR A 270 3.76 39.30 5.29
C TYR A 270 3.82 40.72 5.89
N SER A 271 3.54 41.74 5.08
CA SER A 271 3.37 43.13 5.53
C SER A 271 1.98 43.66 5.17
N GLN A 272 1.46 44.67 5.88
CA GLN A 272 0.10 45.16 5.61
C GLN A 272 -0.07 45.63 4.16
N ASP A 273 0.99 46.09 3.50
CA ASP A 273 0.99 46.47 2.07
C ASP A 273 0.38 45.38 1.16
N VAL A 274 0.54 44.09 1.51
CA VAL A 274 -0.08 42.93 0.83
C VAL A 274 -1.60 43.04 0.77
N LEU A 275 -2.22 43.54 1.85
CA LEU A 275 -3.67 43.79 1.93
C LEU A 275 -4.06 45.15 1.32
N HIS A 276 -3.18 46.15 1.42
CA HIS A 276 -3.40 47.51 0.90
C HIS A 276 -2.99 47.69 -0.58
N GLY A 277 -3.06 46.61 -1.36
CA GLY A 277 -2.99 46.65 -2.82
C GLY A 277 -1.59 46.46 -3.43
N GLN A 278 -0.62 45.95 -2.68
CA GLN A 278 0.66 45.53 -3.25
C GLN A 278 0.45 44.49 -4.36
N ILE A 279 1.28 44.62 -5.39
CA ILE A 279 1.44 43.64 -6.46
C ILE A 279 2.87 43.09 -6.38
N PRO A 280 3.11 41.82 -6.77
CA PRO A 280 4.45 41.29 -6.85
C PRO A 280 5.33 42.15 -7.75
N GLY A 281 6.59 42.35 -7.33
CA GLY A 281 7.59 43.05 -8.12
C GLY A 281 8.11 42.21 -9.28
N ASN A 282 9.33 42.52 -9.74
CA ASN A 282 10.05 41.68 -10.71
C ASN A 282 10.65 40.40 -10.06
N SER A 283 10.01 39.89 -9.01
CA SER A 283 10.43 38.76 -8.17
C SER A 283 9.87 37.40 -8.61
N ILE A 284 9.01 37.37 -9.63
CA ILE A 284 8.41 36.15 -10.17
C ILE A 284 8.79 36.00 -11.65
N ASP A 285 9.37 34.86 -12.02
CA ASP A 285 9.45 34.45 -13.41
C ASP A 285 8.13 33.78 -13.81
N PHE A 286 7.29 34.48 -14.57
CA PHE A 286 6.01 33.97 -15.06
C PHE A 286 6.13 32.91 -16.15
N THR A 287 7.33 32.61 -16.67
CA THR A 287 7.55 31.42 -17.51
C THR A 287 7.61 30.15 -16.67
N LEU A 288 8.12 30.26 -15.43
CA LEU A 288 8.11 29.19 -14.43
C LEU A 288 6.78 29.17 -13.66
N ASN A 289 6.18 30.33 -13.41
CA ASN A 289 4.98 30.51 -12.58
C ASN A 289 3.81 31.18 -13.36
N PRO A 290 3.32 30.58 -14.45
CA PRO A 290 2.38 31.25 -15.36
C PRO A 290 0.99 31.53 -14.74
N ASP A 291 0.57 30.75 -13.74
CA ASP A 291 -0.70 30.93 -13.03
C ASP A 291 -0.68 32.07 -12.00
N LEU A 292 0.50 32.63 -11.70
CA LEU A 292 0.66 33.81 -10.84
C LEU A 292 0.61 35.13 -11.64
N GLN A 293 0.56 35.09 -12.98
CA GLN A 293 0.68 36.28 -13.81
C GLN A 293 -0.52 37.23 -13.65
N GLY A 294 -0.23 38.48 -13.26
CA GLY A 294 -1.25 39.53 -13.10
C GLY A 294 -2.05 39.48 -11.80
N LEU A 295 -1.68 38.60 -10.86
CA LEU A 295 -2.26 38.55 -9.52
C LEU A 295 -1.69 39.66 -8.61
N THR A 296 -2.50 40.13 -7.66
CA THR A 296 -2.05 40.94 -6.52
C THR A 296 -1.31 40.06 -5.49
N SER A 297 -0.56 40.66 -4.58
CA SER A 297 0.21 39.92 -3.56
C SER A 297 -0.68 39.01 -2.71
N ILE A 298 -1.86 39.47 -2.28
CA ILE A 298 -2.82 38.64 -1.53
C ILE A 298 -3.46 37.52 -2.37
N GLN A 299 -3.45 37.62 -3.71
CA GLN A 299 -3.90 36.55 -4.60
C GLN A 299 -2.79 35.53 -4.91
N VAL A 300 -1.51 35.95 -4.87
CA VAL A 300 -0.38 35.01 -4.84
C VAL A 300 -0.34 34.26 -3.51
N MET A 301 -0.68 34.93 -2.40
CA MET A 301 -0.82 34.29 -1.09
C MET A 301 -1.91 33.21 -1.09
N ASP A 302 -3.07 33.46 -1.72
CA ASP A 302 -4.10 32.41 -1.94
C ASP A 302 -3.49 31.19 -2.62
N LYS A 303 -2.74 31.38 -3.71
CA LYS A 303 -2.15 30.28 -4.49
C LYS A 303 -1.16 29.44 -3.69
N VAL A 304 -0.34 30.07 -2.87
CA VAL A 304 0.60 29.38 -1.97
C VAL A 304 -0.16 28.57 -0.92
N ILE A 305 -1.19 29.15 -0.29
CA ILE A 305 -1.98 28.50 0.75
C ILE A 305 -2.83 27.34 0.19
N ASP A 306 -3.50 27.55 -0.95
CA ASP A 306 -4.31 26.51 -1.60
C ASP A 306 -3.43 25.28 -1.93
N TYR A 307 -2.25 25.50 -2.51
CA TYR A 307 -1.35 24.40 -2.85
C TYR A 307 -0.71 23.74 -1.63
N ALA A 308 -0.33 24.50 -0.60
CA ALA A 308 0.11 23.94 0.68
C ALA A 308 -0.95 22.97 1.25
N GLY A 309 -2.22 23.32 1.15
CA GLY A 309 -3.35 22.45 1.52
C GLY A 309 -3.50 21.21 0.63
N GLU A 310 -3.32 21.34 -0.69
CA GLU A 310 -3.32 20.20 -1.64
C GLU A 310 -2.28 19.13 -1.26
N ILE A 311 -1.07 19.56 -0.85
CA ILE A 311 0.05 18.66 -0.51
C ILE A 311 0.18 18.34 0.99
N GLY A 312 -0.71 18.87 1.83
CA GLY A 312 -0.80 18.54 3.27
C GLY A 312 0.15 19.32 4.19
N LEU A 313 0.79 20.37 3.69
CA LEU A 313 1.45 21.37 4.54
C LEU A 313 0.40 22.20 5.30
N LYS A 314 0.83 22.79 6.41
CA LYS A 314 0.11 23.85 7.11
C LYS A 314 0.76 25.20 6.89
N VAL A 315 0.01 26.27 7.15
CA VAL A 315 0.47 27.65 7.07
C VAL A 315 0.17 28.37 8.38
N ILE A 316 1.16 29.11 8.89
CA ILE A 316 1.01 30.14 9.91
C ILE A 316 1.23 31.48 9.19
N LEU A 317 0.25 32.36 9.25
CA LEU A 317 0.40 33.72 8.73
C LEU A 317 1.10 34.56 9.79
N ASP A 318 2.17 35.26 9.40
CA ASP A 318 2.96 36.11 10.29
C ASP A 318 2.88 37.56 9.85
N HIS A 319 2.37 38.44 10.71
CA HIS A 319 2.44 39.87 10.49
C HIS A 319 3.86 40.37 10.81
N HIS A 320 4.73 40.26 9.81
CA HIS A 320 6.15 40.47 10.00
C HIS A 320 6.56 41.94 10.04
N ARG A 321 5.83 42.81 9.33
CA ARG A 321 6.09 44.25 9.25
C ARG A 321 4.79 45.03 9.07
N ASN A 322 4.75 46.26 9.59
CA ASN A 322 3.66 47.18 9.27
C ASN A 322 3.67 47.50 7.76
N ASP A 323 4.81 47.92 7.19
CA ASP A 323 4.99 48.16 5.76
C ASP A 323 6.09 47.31 5.10
N ALA A 324 6.06 47.24 3.76
CA ALA A 324 7.01 46.45 2.99
C ALA A 324 8.45 46.95 3.21
N GLY A 325 9.36 46.07 3.62
CA GLY A 325 10.69 46.45 4.10
C GLY A 325 11.80 45.44 3.83
N VAL A 326 12.86 45.49 4.65
CA VAL A 326 14.01 44.55 4.63
C VAL A 326 14.58 44.25 6.04
N SER A 327 13.92 44.72 7.09
CA SER A 327 14.34 44.60 8.50
C SER A 327 13.09 44.60 9.39
N THR A 328 13.21 44.28 10.68
CA THR A 328 12.12 44.39 11.67
C THR A 328 11.47 45.78 11.66
N THR A 329 10.20 45.86 12.04
CA THR A 329 9.45 47.12 12.16
C THR A 329 10.26 48.18 12.93
N ALA A 330 10.46 49.36 12.32
CA ALA A 330 11.50 50.31 12.74
C ALA A 330 11.31 50.91 14.15
N ASN A 331 10.11 50.85 14.71
CA ASN A 331 9.80 51.28 16.08
C ASN A 331 9.58 50.11 17.05
N GLY A 332 9.60 48.84 16.60
CA GLY A 332 9.39 47.65 17.43
C GLY A 332 7.99 47.48 18.00
N LEU A 333 6.96 48.04 17.33
CA LEU A 333 5.55 48.01 17.72
C LEU A 333 4.64 47.68 16.51
N TRP A 334 3.47 47.10 16.80
CA TRP A 334 2.43 46.70 15.84
C TRP A 334 1.61 47.86 15.23
N TYR A 335 2.16 49.08 15.28
CA TYR A 335 1.56 50.29 14.71
C TYR A 335 2.63 51.36 14.49
N ASP A 336 2.38 52.28 13.56
CA ASP A 336 3.21 53.46 13.30
C ASP A 336 2.37 54.61 12.70
N ASP A 337 3.03 55.58 12.04
CA ASP A 337 2.39 56.74 11.39
C ASP A 337 1.66 56.38 10.08
N LYS A 338 1.95 55.23 9.46
CA LYS A 338 1.32 54.73 8.22
C LYS A 338 0.14 53.82 8.54
N TYR A 339 0.30 52.91 9.49
CA TYR A 339 -0.73 51.96 9.92
C TYR A 339 -0.97 52.04 11.42
N SER A 340 -2.21 52.36 11.82
CA SER A 340 -2.60 52.37 13.22
C SER A 340 -2.86 50.95 13.73
N GLU A 341 -2.87 50.76 15.05
CA GLU A 341 -3.32 49.50 15.67
C GLU A 341 -4.72 49.09 15.19
N THR A 342 -5.59 50.05 14.90
CA THR A 342 -6.93 49.75 14.38
C THR A 342 -6.87 49.16 12.97
N ASP A 343 -5.94 49.62 12.13
CA ASP A 343 -5.72 49.07 10.79
C ASP A 343 -5.13 47.66 10.88
N TRP A 344 -4.12 47.45 11.72
CA TRP A 344 -3.54 46.13 12.03
C TRP A 344 -4.60 45.11 12.49
N VAL A 345 -5.47 45.47 13.43
CA VAL A 345 -6.57 44.60 13.88
C VAL A 345 -7.60 44.34 12.76
N ASN A 346 -7.92 45.34 11.95
CA ASN A 346 -8.87 45.19 10.83
C ASN A 346 -8.31 44.29 9.72
N ASP A 347 -7.02 44.38 9.44
CA ASP A 347 -6.31 43.55 8.47
C ASP A 347 -6.27 42.09 8.94
N TRP A 348 -5.98 41.86 10.23
CA TRP A 348 -6.08 40.54 10.84
C TRP A 348 -7.48 39.93 10.74
N VAL A 349 -8.51 40.71 11.06
CA VAL A 349 -9.92 40.32 10.89
C VAL A 349 -10.27 40.05 9.42
N THR A 350 -9.58 40.68 8.47
CA THR A 350 -9.76 40.46 7.03
C THR A 350 -9.15 39.12 6.59
N LEU A 351 -7.92 38.80 7.01
CA LEU A 351 -7.29 37.50 6.75
C LEU A 351 -8.05 36.35 7.44
N ALA A 352 -8.47 36.53 8.69
CA ALA A 352 -9.23 35.54 9.44
C ALA A 352 -10.56 35.17 8.75
N LYS A 353 -11.25 36.14 8.14
CA LYS A 353 -12.44 35.91 7.31
C LYS A 353 -12.10 35.26 5.97
N ARG A 354 -11.01 35.68 5.32
CA ARG A 354 -10.57 35.18 4.01
C ARG A 354 -10.32 33.68 4.04
N TYR A 355 -9.65 33.19 5.09
CA TYR A 355 -9.29 31.78 5.24
C TYR A 355 -10.18 31.02 6.26
N ALA A 356 -11.35 31.56 6.61
CA ALA A 356 -12.22 31.02 7.66
C ALA A 356 -12.62 29.54 7.50
N ASN A 357 -12.69 29.06 6.25
CA ASN A 357 -13.03 27.66 5.94
C ASN A 357 -11.84 26.85 5.39
N ASN A 358 -10.61 27.37 5.50
CA ASN A 358 -9.40 26.72 4.99
C ASN A 358 -8.47 26.32 6.15
N PRO A 359 -8.58 25.08 6.69
CA PRO A 359 -7.76 24.60 7.80
C PRO A 359 -6.28 24.35 7.44
N THR A 360 -5.85 24.74 6.24
CA THR A 360 -4.42 24.89 5.93
C THR A 360 -3.82 26.00 6.77
N VAL A 361 -4.53 27.14 6.94
CA VAL A 361 -4.12 28.21 7.84
C VAL A 361 -4.52 27.81 9.27
N ILE A 362 -3.56 27.34 10.05
CA ILE A 362 -3.80 26.80 11.40
C ILE A 362 -3.71 27.87 12.50
N GLY A 363 -3.02 28.98 12.23
CA GLY A 363 -2.79 30.02 13.21
C GLY A 363 -2.27 31.32 12.62
N VAL A 364 -2.23 32.32 13.48
CA VAL A 364 -1.84 33.70 13.16
C VAL A 364 -0.84 34.19 14.20
N ASP A 365 0.35 34.55 13.72
CA ASP A 365 1.45 35.10 14.52
C ASP A 365 1.36 36.62 14.50
N LEU A 366 0.87 37.17 15.62
CA LEU A 366 0.15 38.45 15.62
C LEU A 366 1.00 39.66 15.21
N HIS A 367 2.29 39.67 15.58
CA HIS A 367 3.26 40.67 15.15
C HIS A 367 4.68 40.16 15.44
N ASN A 368 5.54 40.18 14.42
CA ASN A 368 6.92 39.74 14.53
C ASN A 368 7.81 40.68 15.35
N GLU A 369 8.58 40.07 16.25
CA GLU A 369 9.62 40.67 17.06
C GLU A 369 9.26 42.02 17.73
N PRO A 370 8.20 42.09 18.56
CA PRO A 370 8.01 43.23 19.45
C PRO A 370 9.27 43.39 20.31
N TYR A 371 9.88 44.59 20.31
CA TYR A 371 11.10 44.83 21.10
C TYR A 371 11.05 46.09 21.96
N ASN A 372 10.28 47.09 21.54
CA ASN A 372 9.96 48.26 22.35
C ASN A 372 8.60 48.14 23.08
N GLY A 373 7.87 47.04 22.87
CA GLY A 373 6.65 46.74 23.62
C GLY A 373 6.94 46.37 25.08
N THR A 374 5.98 46.65 25.97
CA THR A 374 5.98 46.24 27.38
C THR A 374 5.03 45.06 27.62
N TRP A 375 5.26 44.30 28.69
CA TRP A 375 4.38 43.20 29.09
C TRP A 375 3.62 43.58 30.36
N GLY A 376 2.35 44.00 30.23
CA GLY A 376 1.54 44.42 31.37
C GLY A 376 1.83 45.84 31.89
N GLY A 377 2.59 46.66 31.16
CA GLY A 377 2.84 48.06 31.52
C GLY A 377 1.60 48.97 31.48
N GLY A 378 0.53 48.52 30.83
CA GLY A 378 -0.76 49.18 30.77
C GLY A 378 -0.87 50.36 29.81
N GLY A 379 0.22 50.75 29.14
CA GLY A 379 0.29 51.81 28.14
C GLY A 379 -0.25 51.40 26.76
N ALA A 380 -0.03 52.27 25.77
CA ALA A 380 -0.32 51.98 24.36
C ALA A 380 0.66 50.95 23.77
N ASP A 381 1.84 50.85 24.37
CA ASP A 381 2.93 49.91 24.13
C ASP A 381 2.80 48.58 24.90
N ASP A 382 1.70 48.33 25.63
CA ASP A 382 1.46 47.05 26.32
C ASP A 382 1.07 45.95 25.32
N TRP A 383 2.07 45.20 24.86
CA TRP A 383 1.93 44.11 23.89
C TRP A 383 0.95 43.05 24.37
N ALA A 384 1.02 42.65 25.64
CA ALA A 384 0.13 41.64 26.19
C ALA A 384 -1.36 42.05 26.09
N ARG A 385 -1.66 43.35 26.26
CA ARG A 385 -3.01 43.88 26.00
C ARG A 385 -3.36 43.99 24.51
N ALA A 386 -2.40 44.28 23.63
CA ALA A 386 -2.65 44.37 22.20
C ALA A 386 -2.90 42.99 21.57
N ALA A 387 -2.12 41.98 21.96
CA ALA A 387 -2.33 40.59 21.61
C ALA A 387 -3.73 40.09 22.05
N GLU A 388 -4.17 40.42 23.26
CA GLU A 388 -5.55 40.15 23.70
C GLU A 388 -6.60 40.89 22.84
N ARG A 389 -6.35 42.13 22.39
CA ARG A 389 -7.30 42.87 21.52
C ARG A 389 -7.39 42.22 20.13
N ALA A 390 -6.26 41.99 19.47
CA ALA A 390 -6.21 41.39 18.14
C ALA A 390 -6.73 39.94 18.13
N GLY A 391 -6.22 39.09 19.04
CA GLY A 391 -6.65 37.71 19.17
C GLY A 391 -8.15 37.58 19.41
N ASN A 392 -8.74 38.42 20.26
CA ASN A 392 -10.20 38.42 20.47
C ASN A 392 -11.00 38.92 19.27
N ALA A 393 -10.48 39.86 18.48
CA ALA A 393 -11.13 40.31 17.25
C ALA A 393 -11.09 39.24 16.15
N ILE A 394 -9.98 38.52 16.02
CA ILE A 394 -9.79 37.37 15.11
C ILE A 394 -10.74 36.24 15.50
N LEU A 395 -10.73 35.82 16.77
CA LEU A 395 -11.55 34.72 17.27
C LEU A 395 -13.05 35.01 17.23
N ALA A 396 -13.46 36.29 17.18
CA ALA A 396 -14.85 36.67 16.95
C ALA A 396 -15.35 36.43 15.52
N VAL A 397 -14.45 36.17 14.56
CA VAL A 397 -14.79 35.93 13.13
C VAL A 397 -14.31 34.58 12.61
N ASN A 398 -13.25 34.02 13.19
CA ASN A 398 -12.86 32.62 13.03
C ASN A 398 -12.41 32.08 14.41
N PRO A 399 -13.27 31.35 15.15
CA PRO A 399 -12.97 30.90 16.51
C PRO A 399 -12.00 29.71 16.58
N ASP A 400 -11.53 29.18 15.44
CA ASP A 400 -10.75 27.93 15.38
C ASP A 400 -9.26 28.15 15.05
N LEU A 401 -8.83 29.39 14.83
CA LEU A 401 -7.41 29.72 14.65
C LEU A 401 -6.64 29.69 15.97
N LEU A 402 -5.44 29.10 15.96
CA LEU A 402 -4.44 29.34 17.00
C LEU A 402 -4.00 30.80 16.96
N ILE A 403 -3.97 31.43 18.12
CA ILE A 403 -3.45 32.80 18.30
C ILE A 403 -2.04 32.67 18.86
N ILE A 404 -1.06 32.97 18.01
CA ILE A 404 0.35 32.87 18.32
C ILE A 404 0.83 34.25 18.79
N VAL A 405 1.45 34.27 19.97
CA VAL A 405 1.84 35.50 20.66
C VAL A 405 3.33 35.46 20.96
N GLU A 406 4.10 36.30 20.28
CA GLU A 406 5.51 36.48 20.58
C GLU A 406 5.76 37.18 21.92
N GLY A 407 6.99 37.14 22.40
CA GLY A 407 7.48 37.89 23.54
C GLY A 407 7.76 39.37 23.24
N ILE A 408 8.54 40.00 24.11
CA ILE A 408 9.09 41.37 23.92
C ILE A 408 10.62 41.35 23.93
N GLY A 409 11.29 42.51 23.93
CA GLY A 409 12.74 42.60 24.08
C GLY A 409 13.22 42.59 25.54
N VAL A 410 12.52 43.29 26.43
CA VAL A 410 12.97 43.56 27.81
C VAL A 410 11.84 43.38 28.83
N TYR A 411 12.07 42.59 29.88
CA TYR A 411 11.16 42.44 31.00
C TYR A 411 11.93 42.53 32.32
N ASP A 412 11.47 43.35 33.27
CA ASP A 412 12.12 43.55 34.59
C ASP A 412 13.66 43.76 34.48
N ASP A 413 14.05 44.76 33.68
CA ASP A 413 15.43 45.10 33.29
C ASP A 413 16.27 43.96 32.66
N GLN A 414 15.65 42.83 32.32
CA GLN A 414 16.30 41.67 31.73
C GLN A 414 16.01 41.59 30.24
N TYR A 415 17.08 41.61 29.44
CA TYR A 415 17.06 41.55 27.99
C TYR A 415 17.03 40.11 27.49
N TYR A 416 16.37 39.91 26.36
CA TYR A 416 16.47 38.69 25.55
C TYR A 416 16.48 39.07 24.06
N TRP A 417 16.36 38.06 23.18
CA TRP A 417 16.03 38.30 21.77
C TRP A 417 14.69 39.04 21.63
N TYR A 418 14.57 39.83 20.57
CA TYR A 418 13.31 40.46 20.18
C TYR A 418 12.29 39.36 19.88
N GLY A 419 11.01 39.55 20.27
CA GLY A 419 10.02 38.45 20.25
C GLY A 419 10.31 37.27 21.19
N GLY A 420 11.50 37.17 21.80
CA GLY A 420 11.89 36.01 22.61
C GLY A 420 11.64 36.16 24.12
N ASN A 421 11.44 37.37 24.66
CA ASN A 421 11.28 37.57 26.09
C ASN A 421 9.83 37.33 26.54
N LEU A 422 9.56 36.13 27.07
CA LEU A 422 8.26 35.72 27.61
C LEU A 422 8.25 35.60 29.15
N MET A 423 9.22 36.22 29.84
CA MET A 423 9.31 36.18 31.31
C MET A 423 8.05 36.76 31.99
N GLY A 424 7.40 37.74 31.36
CA GLY A 424 6.18 38.36 31.87
C GLY A 424 4.91 37.49 31.82
N VAL A 425 4.91 36.37 31.09
CA VAL A 425 3.76 35.43 31.04
C VAL A 425 3.41 34.90 32.44
N LYS A 426 4.42 34.72 33.30
CA LYS A 426 4.26 34.26 34.68
C LYS A 426 3.41 35.19 35.54
N ASP A 427 3.58 36.51 35.35
CA ASP A 427 2.89 37.54 36.13
C ASP A 427 1.59 37.99 35.43
N ARG A 428 1.55 37.90 34.09
CA ARG A 428 0.38 38.19 33.26
C ARG A 428 0.30 37.24 32.06
N PRO A 429 -0.40 36.10 32.17
CA PRO A 429 -0.72 35.29 31.00
C PRO A 429 -1.75 35.99 30.10
N ILE A 430 -1.79 35.59 28.83
CA ILE A 430 -2.74 36.09 27.82
C ILE A 430 -4.08 35.38 28.04
N VAL A 431 -5.17 36.14 28.12
CA VAL A 431 -6.52 35.58 28.28
C VAL A 431 -7.40 35.97 27.10
N LEU A 432 -7.81 34.96 26.32
CA LEU A 432 -8.72 35.11 25.18
C LEU A 432 -10.14 34.66 25.53
N ASN A 433 -11.12 35.20 24.82
CA ASN A 433 -12.55 34.90 24.97
C ASN A 433 -12.91 33.47 24.52
N VAL A 434 -12.13 32.90 23.60
CA VAL A 434 -12.20 31.47 23.22
C VAL A 434 -11.03 30.77 23.91
N PRO A 435 -11.28 29.77 24.79
CA PRO A 435 -10.22 29.03 25.45
C PRO A 435 -9.50 28.10 24.47
N ASN A 436 -8.35 27.55 24.87
CA ASN A 436 -7.63 26.53 24.10
C ASN A 436 -7.17 27.01 22.70
N ARG A 437 -6.71 28.27 22.60
CA ARG A 437 -6.20 28.91 21.36
C ARG A 437 -4.83 29.59 21.47
N VAL A 438 -4.38 29.95 22.67
CA VAL A 438 -3.08 30.64 22.86
C VAL A 438 -1.92 29.67 22.66
N VAL A 439 -0.96 30.07 21.83
CA VAL A 439 0.39 29.49 21.71
C VAL A 439 1.39 30.63 21.90
N TYR A 440 2.49 30.40 22.64
CA TYR A 440 3.53 31.41 22.80
C TYR A 440 4.71 31.16 21.85
N SER A 441 5.24 32.22 21.24
CA SER A 441 6.28 32.14 20.22
C SER A 441 7.55 32.91 20.59
N PRO A 442 8.54 32.28 21.23
CA PRO A 442 9.86 32.90 21.35
C PRO A 442 10.62 32.84 20.03
N HIS A 443 11.53 33.80 19.82
CA HIS A 443 12.63 33.70 18.86
C HIS A 443 13.96 33.49 19.60
N ASP A 444 14.89 32.76 18.99
CA ASP A 444 16.24 32.57 19.53
C ASP A 444 17.31 32.41 18.45
N TYR A 445 18.47 33.02 18.66
CA TYR A 445 19.56 33.09 17.68
C TYR A 445 20.94 32.83 18.32
N PRO A 446 21.96 32.46 17.54
CA PRO A 446 23.30 32.11 18.05
C PRO A 446 24.25 33.32 18.19
N ASN A 447 25.50 33.03 18.60
CA ASN A 447 26.54 34.04 18.78
C ASN A 447 26.94 34.75 17.46
N SER A 448 26.87 34.08 16.31
CA SER A 448 27.15 34.69 15.01
C SER A 448 26.14 35.77 14.61
N PHE A 449 24.90 35.68 15.10
CA PHE A 449 23.84 36.66 14.85
C PHE A 449 24.04 37.90 15.74
N TYR A 450 24.16 37.71 17.05
CA TYR A 450 24.56 38.76 17.99
C TYR A 450 25.24 38.18 19.25
N PRO A 451 26.37 38.75 19.71
CA PRO A 451 27.10 38.23 20.87
C PRO A 451 26.42 38.58 22.20
N GLN A 452 25.54 37.70 22.66
CA GLN A 452 24.88 37.80 23.97
C GLN A 452 25.78 37.39 25.15
N PRO A 453 25.55 37.90 26.38
CA PRO A 453 26.41 37.60 27.53
C PRO A 453 26.54 36.11 27.89
N TRP A 454 25.49 35.31 27.68
CA TRP A 454 25.51 33.87 27.96
C TRP A 454 26.42 33.08 27.02
N PHE A 455 26.73 33.58 25.82
CA PHE A 455 27.73 32.98 24.93
C PHE A 455 29.18 33.24 25.39
N ALA A 456 29.38 34.07 26.40
CA ALA A 456 30.67 34.32 27.05
C ALA A 456 30.77 33.70 28.46
N GLY A 457 29.73 32.99 28.92
CA GLY A 457 29.71 32.28 30.20
C GLY A 457 30.76 31.17 30.25
N ALA A 458 31.30 30.91 31.45
CA ALA A 458 32.24 29.80 31.68
C ALA A 458 31.58 28.41 31.56
N ASP A 459 30.25 28.40 31.59
CA ASP A 459 29.31 27.29 31.46
C ASP A 459 28.60 27.25 30.09
N PHE A 460 29.05 28.04 29.10
CA PHE A 460 28.48 28.05 27.75
C PHE A 460 28.38 26.62 27.16
N GLY A 461 27.26 26.34 26.49
CA GLY A 461 26.81 24.99 26.16
C GLY A 461 25.89 24.45 27.26
N ALA A 462 26.46 24.00 28.38
CA ALA A 462 25.70 23.41 29.49
C ALA A 462 24.70 24.37 30.15
N GLY A 463 24.96 25.68 30.14
CA GLY A 463 24.06 26.70 30.67
C GLY A 463 22.91 27.12 29.74
N LEU A 464 22.94 26.73 28.45
CA LEU A 464 21.95 27.18 27.46
C LEU A 464 20.50 26.75 27.79
N PRO A 465 20.22 25.50 28.22
CA PRO A 465 18.86 25.13 28.62
C PRO A 465 18.31 25.97 29.77
N GLY A 466 19.18 26.43 30.68
CA GLY A 466 18.81 27.36 31.75
C GLY A 466 18.44 28.76 31.24
N VAL A 467 19.07 29.22 30.16
CA VAL A 467 18.74 30.48 29.46
C VAL A 467 17.38 30.36 28.78
N PHE A 468 17.16 29.31 27.99
CA PHE A 468 15.90 29.02 27.30
C PHE A 468 14.73 28.88 28.29
N ASN A 469 14.90 28.05 29.33
CA ASN A 469 13.89 27.82 30.35
C ASN A 469 13.50 29.11 31.08
N LYS A 470 14.48 29.97 31.40
CA LYS A 470 14.22 31.26 32.07
C LYS A 470 13.40 32.21 31.19
N ALA A 471 13.73 32.32 29.90
CA ALA A 471 13.09 33.29 29.02
C ALA A 471 11.68 32.87 28.56
N TRP A 472 11.49 31.57 28.28
CA TRP A 472 10.25 31.07 27.67
C TRP A 472 9.94 29.60 27.99
N GLY A 473 10.94 28.73 28.12
CA GLY A 473 10.73 27.28 28.25
C GLY A 473 9.92 26.83 29.48
N TYR A 474 9.95 27.62 30.58
CA TYR A 474 9.14 27.36 31.77
C TYR A 474 7.63 27.30 31.46
N ILE A 475 7.14 28.01 30.44
CA ILE A 475 5.73 28.04 30.04
C ILE A 475 5.26 26.65 29.61
N TYR A 476 6.10 25.95 28.84
CA TYR A 476 5.83 24.56 28.46
C TYR A 476 6.02 23.63 29.67
N ALA A 477 7.11 23.78 30.43
CA ALA A 477 7.44 22.89 31.54
C ALA A 477 6.41 22.91 32.69
N ASP A 478 5.88 24.10 33.03
CA ASP A 478 4.84 24.31 34.04
C ASP A 478 3.43 23.97 33.51
N GLY A 479 3.29 23.59 32.23
CA GLY A 479 2.02 23.21 31.61
C GLY A 479 1.07 24.37 31.30
N ILE A 480 1.58 25.61 31.22
CA ILE A 480 0.80 26.84 31.07
C ILE A 480 0.16 26.92 29.67
N ALA A 481 0.97 26.73 28.62
CA ALA A 481 0.56 26.79 27.22
C ALA A 481 1.64 26.14 26.32
N PRO A 482 1.34 25.82 25.05
CA PRO A 482 2.36 25.33 24.13
C PRO A 482 3.37 26.42 23.76
N ILE A 483 4.61 25.99 23.50
CA ILE A 483 5.67 26.83 22.92
C ILE A 483 5.85 26.43 21.46
N TYR A 484 6.04 27.45 20.62
CA TYR A 484 6.36 27.34 19.20
C TYR A 484 7.53 28.28 18.90
N LEU A 485 8.74 27.79 18.71
CA LEU A 485 9.90 28.63 18.37
C LEU A 485 9.76 29.15 16.93
N GLY A 486 9.17 30.33 16.75
CA GLY A 486 8.79 30.91 15.46
C GLY A 486 9.97 31.17 14.54
N GLU A 487 11.10 31.59 15.11
CA GLU A 487 12.36 31.72 14.41
C GLU A 487 13.56 31.25 15.24
N PHE A 488 14.42 30.51 14.55
CA PHE A 488 15.78 30.21 14.95
C PHE A 488 16.58 29.81 13.70
N GLY A 489 17.85 30.22 13.62
CA GLY A 489 18.68 29.93 12.47
C GLY A 489 20.14 30.25 12.66
N THR A 490 21.01 29.60 11.88
CA THR A 490 22.45 29.78 11.95
C THR A 490 23.13 29.58 10.59
N SER A 491 24.12 30.43 10.30
CA SER A 491 25.03 30.27 9.16
C SER A 491 26.20 29.31 9.43
N LEU A 492 26.30 28.76 10.65
CA LEU A 492 27.36 27.87 11.15
C LEU A 492 28.78 28.44 10.96
N THR A 493 28.91 29.77 11.00
CA THR A 493 30.16 30.50 10.77
C THR A 493 31.03 30.65 12.02
N ASP A 494 30.43 30.64 13.21
CA ASP A 494 31.12 30.57 14.50
C ASP A 494 30.98 29.15 15.08
N PRO A 495 32.07 28.49 15.54
CA PRO A 495 31.98 27.19 16.21
C PRO A 495 31.02 27.13 17.42
N LYS A 496 30.72 28.27 18.05
CA LYS A 496 29.69 28.35 19.11
C LYS A 496 28.28 28.08 18.60
N ASP A 497 27.99 28.42 17.34
CA ASP A 497 26.68 28.19 16.75
C ASP A 497 26.33 26.72 16.74
N LEU A 498 27.31 25.83 16.53
CA LEU A 498 27.09 24.38 16.54
C LEU A 498 26.61 23.89 17.92
N ILE A 499 27.27 24.37 18.98
CA ILE A 499 26.94 24.06 20.38
C ILE A 499 25.56 24.61 20.74
N TRP A 500 25.22 25.82 20.26
CA TRP A 500 23.89 26.39 20.41
C TRP A 500 22.83 25.59 19.65
N PHE A 501 23.12 25.16 18.42
CA PHE A 501 22.16 24.49 17.55
C PHE A 501 21.84 23.08 18.04
N GLU A 502 22.85 22.36 18.54
CA GLU A 502 22.68 21.11 19.29
C GLU A 502 21.80 21.32 20.53
N ALA A 503 22.14 22.29 21.39
CA ALA A 503 21.39 22.56 22.62
C ALA A 503 19.93 22.97 22.37
N ILE A 504 19.66 23.83 21.38
CA ILE A 504 18.29 24.31 21.12
C ILE A 504 17.43 23.24 20.43
N THR A 505 17.97 22.46 19.49
CA THR A 505 17.22 21.36 18.87
C THR A 505 16.95 20.24 19.86
N SER A 506 17.90 19.94 20.75
CA SER A 506 17.69 19.05 21.90
C SER A 506 16.56 19.54 22.82
N TYR A 507 16.59 20.82 23.21
CA TYR A 507 15.55 21.44 24.05
C TYR A 507 14.15 21.39 23.41
N LEU A 508 14.05 21.67 22.10
CA LEU A 508 12.79 21.56 21.34
C LEU A 508 12.25 20.12 21.30
N SER A 509 13.13 19.11 21.28
CA SER A 509 12.74 17.69 21.29
C SER A 509 12.10 17.24 22.61
N GLY A 510 12.34 17.99 23.70
CA GLY A 510 11.91 17.64 25.04
C GLY A 510 13.03 17.12 25.95
N ASP A 511 14.30 17.24 25.56
CA ASP A 511 15.48 17.04 26.42
C ASP A 511 15.87 18.40 27.03
N PHE A 512 15.43 18.65 28.26
CA PHE A 512 15.47 20.00 28.86
C PHE A 512 16.76 20.31 29.62
N ASP A 513 17.69 19.36 29.73
CA ASP A 513 19.04 19.58 30.27
C ASP A 513 20.17 19.25 29.28
N ASN A 514 19.82 18.81 28.06
CA ASN A 514 20.71 18.41 26.97
C ASN A 514 21.62 17.22 27.34
N ASN A 515 21.07 16.21 28.03
CA ASN A 515 21.82 15.01 28.44
C ASN A 515 21.71 13.81 27.46
N GLY A 516 20.87 13.90 26.44
CA GLY A 516 20.52 12.83 25.50
C GLY A 516 19.27 12.03 25.89
N THR A 517 18.46 12.50 26.84
CA THR A 517 17.23 11.84 27.32
C THR A 517 16.04 12.77 27.17
N ILE A 518 14.94 12.26 26.62
CA ILE A 518 13.68 13.00 26.51
C ILE A 518 12.97 13.02 27.87
N ASP A 519 12.75 14.20 28.44
CA ASP A 519 12.13 14.44 29.75
C ASP A 519 10.59 14.52 29.68
N ILE A 520 10.01 14.74 28.50
CA ILE A 520 8.56 14.84 28.34
C ILE A 520 7.84 13.48 28.43
N PRO A 521 6.58 13.43 28.92
CA PRO A 521 5.84 12.16 29.06
C PRO A 521 5.65 11.41 27.74
N ALA A 522 5.70 10.08 27.78
CA ALA A 522 5.46 9.24 26.61
C ALA A 522 4.10 9.57 25.94
N GLY A 523 4.13 9.84 24.64
CA GLY A 523 2.96 10.24 23.85
C GLY A 523 2.80 11.75 23.66
N ALA A 524 3.40 12.57 24.53
CA ALA A 524 3.51 14.02 24.30
C ALA A 524 4.35 14.32 23.05
N LYS A 525 4.33 15.58 22.62
CA LYS A 525 5.16 16.13 21.55
C LYS A 525 6.07 17.21 22.10
N GLY A 526 7.25 17.34 21.49
CA GLY A 526 8.16 18.44 21.78
C GLY A 526 7.54 19.81 21.43
N MET A 527 8.31 20.87 21.64
CA MET A 527 7.87 22.21 21.29
C MET A 527 7.77 22.36 19.77
N GLY A 528 6.82 23.18 19.29
CA GLY A 528 6.74 23.51 17.87
C GLY A 528 7.94 24.35 17.43
N TRP A 529 8.29 24.35 16.15
CA TRP A 529 9.38 25.16 15.62
C TRP A 529 9.25 25.44 14.11
N THR A 530 9.75 26.60 13.67
CA THR A 530 10.01 26.91 12.25
C THR A 530 11.41 27.48 12.07
N TYR A 531 12.22 26.85 11.23
CA TYR A 531 13.59 27.29 10.99
C TYR A 531 13.63 28.57 10.15
N TRP A 532 14.51 29.52 10.49
CA TRP A 532 14.79 30.72 9.70
C TRP A 532 16.05 30.54 8.83
N ALA A 533 15.94 30.28 7.53
CA ALA A 533 14.72 30.21 6.70
C ALA A 533 14.87 29.14 5.61
N TRP A 534 13.81 28.88 4.84
CA TRP A 534 13.92 28.14 3.58
C TRP A 534 14.86 28.86 2.60
N ASN A 535 14.67 30.18 2.52
CA ASN A 535 15.28 31.13 1.62
C ASN A 535 16.81 31.14 1.66
N ALA A 536 17.45 30.97 0.50
CA ALA A 536 18.92 31.07 0.39
C ALA A 536 19.47 32.45 0.78
N ASN A 537 18.74 33.52 0.46
CA ASN A 537 19.18 34.91 0.61
C ASN A 537 19.03 35.51 2.02
N SER A 538 18.87 34.69 3.08
CA SER A 538 19.00 35.18 4.45
C SER A 538 20.44 35.60 4.73
N VAL A 539 20.70 36.91 4.81
CA VAL A 539 22.05 37.48 4.92
C VAL A 539 22.78 37.17 6.24
N VAL A 540 22.05 36.76 7.28
CA VAL A 540 22.59 36.50 8.63
C VAL A 540 22.61 35.01 9.00
N THR A 541 21.64 34.22 8.53
CA THR A 541 21.56 32.78 8.85
C THR A 541 21.86 31.84 7.68
N SER A 542 21.86 32.35 6.43
CA SER A 542 21.67 31.57 5.20
C SER A 542 20.46 30.61 5.23
N GLY A 543 20.08 30.05 4.09
CA GLY A 543 18.89 29.20 3.97
C GLY A 543 19.08 27.75 4.38
N ILE A 544 17.98 27.00 4.40
CA ILE A 544 17.99 25.55 4.14
C ILE A 544 18.44 25.30 2.71
N LEU A 545 18.00 26.13 1.76
CA LEU A 545 18.53 26.16 0.39
C LEU A 545 19.85 26.94 0.31
N SER A 546 20.72 26.48 -0.58
CA SER A 546 21.92 27.18 -1.05
C SER A 546 21.57 28.24 -2.09
N ASP A 547 22.54 29.09 -2.46
CA ASP A 547 22.38 30.20 -3.44
C ASP A 547 21.81 29.81 -4.82
N ASP A 548 21.82 28.52 -5.17
CA ASP A 548 21.20 27.96 -6.38
C ASP A 548 19.68 27.74 -6.27
N TRP A 549 19.08 28.06 -5.11
CA TRP A 549 17.67 27.87 -4.77
C TRP A 549 17.18 26.43 -5.00
N THR A 550 18.06 25.44 -4.89
CA THR A 550 17.74 24.04 -5.20
C THR A 550 18.47 23.07 -4.26
N THR A 551 19.74 23.29 -3.96
CA THR A 551 20.56 22.39 -3.12
C THR A 551 20.29 22.66 -1.64
N VAL A 552 19.81 21.63 -0.93
CA VAL A 552 19.59 21.65 0.52
C VAL A 552 20.92 21.49 1.28
N ASP A 553 21.15 22.28 2.32
CA ASP A 553 22.35 22.23 3.16
C ASP A 553 22.30 21.06 4.18
N PRO A 554 23.09 19.97 3.99
CA PRO A 554 23.06 18.82 4.90
C PRO A 554 23.59 19.14 6.31
N ALA A 555 24.40 20.18 6.48
CA ALA A 555 24.93 20.58 7.79
C ALA A 555 23.84 21.15 8.70
N LYS A 556 22.77 21.71 8.13
CA LYS A 556 21.59 22.16 8.86
C LYS A 556 20.60 21.01 9.10
N ARG A 557 20.34 20.21 8.05
CA ARG A 557 19.36 19.11 8.09
C ARG A 557 19.68 18.04 9.14
N VAL A 558 20.96 17.79 9.45
CA VAL A 558 21.34 16.76 10.45
C VAL A 558 20.80 17.04 11.86
N TYR A 559 20.58 18.31 12.23
CA TYR A 559 20.02 18.70 13.53
C TYR A 559 18.50 18.87 13.52
N LEU A 560 17.91 19.21 12.36
CA LEU A 560 16.46 19.40 12.22
C LEU A 560 15.70 18.09 12.02
N LYS A 561 16.29 17.16 11.24
CA LYS A 561 15.65 15.88 10.89
C LYS A 561 15.29 14.97 12.08
N PRO A 562 16.05 14.94 13.20
CA PRO A 562 15.65 14.20 14.39
C PRO A 562 14.42 14.76 15.12
N ILE A 563 14.09 16.05 14.92
CA ILE A 563 12.98 16.76 15.59
C ILE A 563 11.81 17.08 14.65
N GLU A 564 11.79 16.46 13.48
CA GLU A 564 10.69 16.55 12.51
C GLU A 564 9.47 15.74 12.94
N PHE A 565 8.30 16.26 12.58
CA PHE A 565 7.03 15.60 12.78
C PHE A 565 6.26 15.49 11.47
N ARG A 566 6.03 14.27 10.99
CA ARG A 566 5.20 14.07 9.81
C ARG A 566 3.73 14.05 10.18
N LEU A 567 2.99 15.00 9.60
CA LEU A 567 1.52 14.94 9.54
C LEU A 567 1.09 13.76 8.67
N GLY A 568 -0.16 13.32 8.82
CA GLY A 568 -0.71 12.27 7.97
C GLY A 568 -0.80 12.75 6.52
N SER A 569 -0.10 12.07 5.61
CA SER A 569 -0.05 12.46 4.20
C SER A 569 -1.46 12.52 3.58
N PRO A 570 -1.76 13.49 2.70
CA PRO A 570 -2.96 13.47 1.87
C PRO A 570 -3.12 12.22 0.99
N THR A 571 -2.00 11.53 0.76
CA THR A 571 -1.85 10.35 -0.08
C THR A 571 -1.25 9.18 0.71
N ALA A 572 -1.55 9.11 2.02
CA ALA A 572 -1.24 7.92 2.80
C ALA A 572 -1.90 6.71 2.12
N THR A 573 -1.13 5.64 1.91
CA THR A 573 -1.61 4.43 1.25
C THR A 573 -1.11 3.19 1.97
N SER A 574 -1.92 2.12 1.92
CA SER A 574 -1.52 0.78 2.36
C SER A 574 -1.63 -0.19 1.17
N ALA A 575 -1.21 -1.45 1.35
CA ALA A 575 -1.14 -2.41 0.24
C ALA A 575 -1.88 -3.72 0.57
N ALA A 576 -3.01 -3.95 -0.06
CA ALA A 576 -3.67 -5.24 -0.07
C ALA A 576 -2.87 -6.22 -0.94
N THR A 577 -2.17 -7.16 -0.32
CA THR A 577 -1.25 -8.09 -1.00
C THR A 577 -1.89 -9.47 -1.18
N PHE A 578 -2.25 -9.78 -2.42
CA PHE A 578 -2.84 -11.04 -2.84
C PHE A 578 -1.75 -12.03 -3.26
N THR A 579 -1.84 -13.28 -2.82
CA THR A 579 -0.91 -14.34 -3.25
C THR A 579 -1.54 -15.17 -4.36
N VAL A 580 -0.87 -15.27 -5.51
CA VAL A 580 -1.26 -16.12 -6.64
C VAL A 580 -0.38 -17.36 -6.63
N THR A 581 -0.99 -18.55 -6.63
CA THR A 581 -0.33 -19.83 -6.43
C THR A 581 -0.64 -20.84 -7.52
N LEU A 582 0.29 -21.77 -7.77
CA LEU A 582 0.11 -22.95 -8.60
C LEU A 582 0.04 -24.22 -7.73
N SER A 583 -0.89 -25.12 -8.05
CA SER A 583 -1.05 -26.41 -7.35
C SER A 583 0.15 -27.35 -7.46
N ALA A 584 1.02 -27.13 -8.46
CA ALA A 584 2.27 -27.84 -8.67
C ALA A 584 3.19 -26.96 -9.55
N ALA A 585 4.50 -27.21 -9.50
CA ALA A 585 5.46 -26.56 -10.38
C ALA A 585 5.23 -26.98 -11.85
N SER A 586 5.34 -26.01 -12.76
CA SER A 586 5.29 -26.22 -14.21
C SER A 586 6.69 -26.31 -14.81
N ASP A 587 6.87 -27.09 -15.88
CA ASP A 587 8.06 -27.07 -16.74
C ASP A 587 8.01 -25.98 -17.83
N GLN A 588 6.82 -25.45 -18.09
CA GLN A 588 6.55 -24.33 -18.99
C GLN A 588 6.26 -23.05 -18.22
N THR A 589 6.57 -21.89 -18.82
CA THR A 589 6.13 -20.59 -18.32
C THR A 589 4.60 -20.56 -18.24
N VAL A 590 4.05 -20.20 -17.09
CA VAL A 590 2.60 -19.98 -16.88
C VAL A 590 2.35 -18.48 -16.79
N THR A 591 1.32 -17.99 -17.48
CA THR A 591 0.86 -16.61 -17.37
C THR A 591 -0.63 -16.56 -17.05
N VAL A 592 -1.05 -15.50 -16.35
CA VAL A 592 -2.45 -15.19 -16.08
C VAL A 592 -2.63 -13.69 -15.95
N HIS A 593 -3.67 -13.13 -16.55
CA HIS A 593 -4.02 -11.73 -16.37
C HIS A 593 -4.75 -11.52 -15.04
N TYR A 594 -4.59 -10.36 -14.43
CA TYR A 594 -5.40 -9.91 -13.31
C TYR A 594 -5.95 -8.51 -13.58
N ALA A 595 -7.12 -8.22 -13.00
CA ALA A 595 -7.68 -6.88 -12.92
C ALA A 595 -8.46 -6.72 -11.61
N THR A 596 -8.45 -5.51 -11.05
CA THR A 596 -9.35 -5.12 -9.96
C THR A 596 -10.78 -4.95 -10.44
N SER A 597 -11.73 -5.10 -9.52
CA SER A 597 -13.11 -4.66 -9.68
C SER A 597 -13.68 -4.27 -8.33
N GLY A 598 -14.31 -3.10 -8.24
CA GLY A 598 -14.95 -2.60 -7.01
C GLY A 598 -16.05 -3.52 -6.50
N GLY A 599 -16.39 -3.36 -5.22
CA GLY A 599 -17.41 -4.16 -4.52
C GLY A 599 -18.36 -3.24 -3.75
N THR A 600 -18.11 -3.08 -2.45
CA THR A 600 -18.58 -1.89 -1.72
C THR A 600 -17.58 -0.75 -1.91
N ALA A 601 -16.29 -1.08 -1.88
CA ALA A 601 -15.19 -0.18 -2.21
C ALA A 601 -15.20 0.18 -3.70
N THR A 602 -14.92 1.45 -3.94
CA THR A 602 -14.92 2.21 -5.17
C THR A 602 -13.49 2.55 -5.58
N ALA A 603 -13.16 2.26 -6.84
CA ALA A 603 -11.86 2.61 -7.40
C ALA A 603 -11.72 4.13 -7.56
N GLY A 604 -10.59 4.67 -7.10
CA GLY A 604 -10.25 6.09 -7.13
C GLY A 604 -10.58 6.87 -5.86
N SER A 605 -11.40 6.33 -4.96
CA SER A 605 -11.57 6.83 -3.58
C SER A 605 -10.88 5.92 -2.57
N ASP A 606 -11.13 4.61 -2.62
CA ASP A 606 -10.77 3.71 -1.51
C ASP A 606 -9.61 2.77 -1.89
N PHE A 607 -9.42 2.54 -3.20
CA PHE A 607 -8.25 1.86 -3.76
C PHE A 607 -7.94 2.34 -5.19
N LEU A 608 -6.71 2.13 -5.66
CA LEU A 608 -6.33 2.39 -7.05
C LEU A 608 -6.58 1.16 -7.94
N ASP A 609 -7.23 1.37 -9.08
CA ASP A 609 -7.44 0.32 -10.07
C ASP A 609 -6.09 -0.24 -10.57
N ALA A 610 -5.96 -1.56 -10.55
CA ALA A 610 -4.75 -2.29 -10.90
C ALA A 610 -5.06 -3.46 -11.83
N ALA A 611 -4.37 -3.51 -12.96
CA ALA A 611 -4.45 -4.62 -13.91
C ALA A 611 -3.07 -4.95 -14.49
N GLY A 612 -2.86 -6.23 -14.83
CA GLY A 612 -1.57 -6.68 -15.34
C GLY A 612 -1.53 -8.17 -15.66
N THR A 613 -0.31 -8.71 -15.71
CA THR A 613 -0.06 -10.14 -15.94
C THR A 613 0.89 -10.68 -14.89
N VAL A 614 0.50 -11.77 -14.23
CA VAL A 614 1.39 -12.57 -13.37
C VAL A 614 2.05 -13.63 -14.25
N THR A 615 3.38 -13.70 -14.18
CA THR A 615 4.20 -14.66 -14.92
C THR A 615 4.98 -15.53 -13.94
N PHE A 616 4.80 -16.85 -14.04
CA PHE A 616 5.60 -17.86 -13.35
C PHE A 616 6.59 -18.44 -14.35
N LEU A 617 7.88 -18.35 -14.04
CA LEU A 617 8.93 -19.08 -14.74
C LEU A 617 8.86 -20.57 -14.37
N PRO A 618 9.42 -21.48 -15.20
CA PRO A 618 9.48 -22.90 -14.88
C PRO A 618 10.05 -23.16 -13.48
N GLY A 619 9.36 -24.00 -12.70
CA GLY A 619 9.69 -24.29 -11.30
C GLY A 619 9.04 -23.37 -10.26
N GLU A 620 8.58 -22.16 -10.62
CA GLU A 620 7.92 -21.25 -9.68
C GLU A 620 6.49 -21.70 -9.35
N THR A 621 6.04 -21.44 -8.12
CA THR A 621 4.70 -21.84 -7.63
C THR A 621 3.95 -20.76 -6.85
N SER A 622 4.57 -19.62 -6.56
CA SER A 622 3.94 -18.48 -5.88
C SER A 622 4.44 -17.14 -6.42
N LYS A 623 3.52 -16.17 -6.52
CA LYS A 623 3.73 -14.76 -6.88
C LYS A 623 2.77 -13.88 -6.08
N THR A 624 3.02 -12.58 -6.04
CA THR A 624 2.13 -11.61 -5.38
C THR A 624 1.60 -10.56 -6.36
N VAL A 625 0.40 -10.06 -6.06
CA VAL A 625 -0.20 -8.85 -6.65
C VAL A 625 -0.48 -7.91 -5.49
N ALA A 626 0.03 -6.69 -5.54
CA ALA A 626 -0.28 -5.65 -4.57
C ALA A 626 -1.26 -4.65 -5.18
N VAL A 627 -2.33 -4.32 -4.46
CA VAL A 627 -3.28 -3.26 -4.81
C VAL A 627 -3.16 -2.16 -3.77
N THR A 628 -2.96 -0.93 -4.23
CA THR A 628 -2.85 0.26 -3.38
C THR A 628 -4.22 0.62 -2.83
N VAL A 629 -4.35 0.58 -1.51
CA VAL A 629 -5.49 1.10 -0.75
C VAL A 629 -5.20 2.54 -0.39
N LEU A 630 -6.16 3.41 -0.65
CA LEU A 630 -6.13 4.83 -0.32
C LEU A 630 -6.63 5.01 1.12
N GLY A 631 -6.34 6.15 1.75
CA GLY A 631 -6.89 6.47 3.07
C GLY A 631 -7.38 7.90 3.16
N ASP A 632 -8.48 8.11 3.87
CA ASP A 632 -9.03 9.43 4.14
C ASP A 632 -9.33 9.72 5.63
N SER A 633 -10.56 10.07 5.97
CA SER A 633 -11.01 10.56 7.27
C SER A 633 -12.54 10.42 7.48
N ALA A 634 -13.27 9.91 6.49
CA ALA A 634 -14.65 9.49 6.67
C ALA A 634 -14.66 8.21 7.53
N PRO A 635 -15.51 8.14 8.58
CA PRO A 635 -15.74 6.87 9.27
C PRO A 635 -16.57 5.96 8.38
N GLU A 636 -16.00 4.81 8.00
CA GLU A 636 -16.60 3.89 7.04
C GLU A 636 -16.91 2.53 7.66
N ASN A 637 -17.57 1.66 6.90
CA ASN A 637 -17.73 0.26 7.30
C ASN A 637 -16.57 -0.55 6.72
N THR A 638 -16.35 -1.76 7.22
CA THR A 638 -15.43 -2.69 6.52
C THR A 638 -15.92 -2.94 5.10
N GLU A 639 -15.06 -2.63 4.14
CA GLU A 639 -15.35 -2.60 2.72
C GLU A 639 -14.70 -3.74 1.95
N THR A 640 -15.17 -3.99 0.73
CA THR A 640 -14.60 -5.02 -0.14
C THR A 640 -14.47 -4.61 -1.60
N PHE A 641 -13.40 -5.08 -2.24
CA PHE A 641 -13.19 -5.12 -3.68
C PHE A 641 -12.70 -6.52 -4.09
N THR A 642 -12.47 -6.75 -5.38
CA THR A 642 -11.98 -8.05 -5.89
C THR A 642 -10.79 -7.90 -6.84
N VAL A 643 -9.93 -8.92 -6.87
CA VAL A 643 -8.94 -9.13 -7.93
C VAL A 643 -9.32 -10.40 -8.69
N VAL A 644 -9.58 -10.26 -9.99
CA VAL A 644 -10.08 -11.35 -10.85
C VAL A 644 -8.99 -11.81 -11.80
N LEU A 645 -8.63 -13.11 -11.71
CA LEU A 645 -7.75 -13.80 -12.63
C LEU A 645 -8.47 -14.18 -13.93
N SER A 646 -7.83 -13.99 -15.07
CA SER A 646 -8.39 -14.32 -16.39
C SER A 646 -7.32 -14.77 -17.39
N SER A 647 -7.78 -15.42 -18.48
CA SER A 647 -6.95 -15.87 -19.61
C SER A 647 -5.66 -16.62 -19.22
N PRO A 648 -5.72 -17.70 -18.42
CA PRO A 648 -4.54 -18.47 -18.07
C PRO A 648 -3.92 -19.14 -19.31
N ALA A 649 -2.59 -19.17 -19.38
CA ALA A 649 -1.84 -19.99 -20.34
C ALA A 649 -1.02 -21.04 -19.58
N ASN A 650 -1.02 -22.29 -20.09
CA ASN A 650 -0.36 -23.46 -19.50
C ASN A 650 -0.84 -23.83 -18.08
N ALA A 651 -1.98 -23.28 -17.63
CA ALA A 651 -2.62 -23.56 -16.35
C ALA A 651 -4.16 -23.52 -16.50
N THR A 652 -4.88 -23.97 -15.47
CA THR A 652 -6.34 -23.81 -15.36
C THR A 652 -6.69 -23.03 -14.09
N LEU A 653 -7.81 -22.30 -14.06
CA LEU A 653 -8.23 -21.58 -12.85
C LEU A 653 -9.00 -22.54 -11.92
N ALA A 654 -8.56 -22.66 -10.66
CA ALA A 654 -9.31 -23.31 -9.59
C ALA A 654 -10.00 -22.30 -8.69
N ASN A 655 -9.29 -21.26 -8.24
CA ASN A 655 -9.90 -20.03 -7.72
C ASN A 655 -9.50 -18.83 -8.57
N ALA A 656 -10.48 -18.17 -9.19
CA ALA A 656 -10.27 -17.02 -10.06
C ALA A 656 -10.46 -15.66 -9.36
N VAL A 657 -10.98 -15.62 -8.12
CA VAL A 657 -11.34 -14.37 -7.44
C VAL A 657 -10.71 -14.34 -6.06
N GLY A 658 -9.93 -13.29 -5.79
CA GLY A 658 -9.46 -12.95 -4.45
C GLY A 658 -10.24 -11.74 -3.95
N VAL A 659 -10.79 -11.81 -2.75
CA VAL A 659 -11.49 -10.69 -2.11
C VAL A 659 -10.48 -9.83 -1.37
N GLY A 660 -10.41 -8.55 -1.74
CA GLY A 660 -9.74 -7.52 -0.96
C GLY A 660 -10.70 -7.00 0.10
N THR A 661 -10.31 -7.03 1.36
CA THR A 661 -11.04 -6.41 2.47
C THR A 661 -10.29 -5.17 2.93
N ILE A 662 -10.95 -4.02 2.94
CA ILE A 662 -10.44 -2.77 3.52
C ILE A 662 -11.12 -2.61 4.88
N VAL A 663 -10.32 -2.61 5.94
CA VAL A 663 -10.80 -2.36 7.30
C VAL A 663 -10.55 -0.89 7.60
N ASP A 664 -11.62 -0.12 7.82
CA ASP A 664 -11.54 1.27 8.29
C ASP A 664 -10.59 1.39 9.50
N HIS A 665 -9.90 2.51 9.56
CA HIS A 665 -9.04 2.86 10.67
C HIS A 665 -9.87 3.14 11.93
N THR A 666 -9.71 2.32 12.97
CA THR A 666 -10.38 2.63 14.24
C THR A 666 -9.74 3.87 14.87
N THR A 667 -10.51 4.96 14.96
CA THR A 667 -10.25 6.02 15.93
C THR A 667 -10.29 5.41 17.35
N VAL A 668 -9.29 5.74 18.18
CA VAL A 668 -9.12 5.27 19.56
C VAL A 668 -9.25 6.43 20.51
#